data_AF-A0A9D8R0U0-F1
#
_entry.id   AF-A0A9D8R0U0-F1
#
_cell.length_a   1.000
_cell.length_b   1.000
_cell.length_c   1.000
_cell.angle_alpha   90.00
_cell.angle_beta   90.00
_cell.angle_gamma   90.00
#
_symmetry.space_group_name_H-M   'P 1'
#
loop_
_entity.id
_entity.type
_entity.pdbx_description
1 polymer ?
#
loop_
_entity_poly.entity_id
_entity_poly.type
_entity_poly.pdbx_seq_one_letter_code
_entity_poly.pdbx_strand_id
1 'polypeptide(L)'
;MKQKHFLLTLLLAVLTTVGVEAKVVETTLWEGTYDSQVELNAATVATFKAGDVLRVYVTVPEGGGNFKICYKGTSNNWAETTIPSLDTQWPWLNGGDTYKDITFTDADITALSGMNIYLYENGNAITKVSLVTTVGPTVWTGEKVFPNTWSEWQTIPASCFANAEEGQLLRVKFNDLGAGACLQLSYQGATEWLLLPGTISAVSISGVYHQYEITSEMLEILKEKGMIVSGTSFTLTSIEILDPATLKPLTLSVPVNDNWVFTSTPTFTVHVENPYDEAITANVLASITTDKIVSYTSASKSVEVAANGSEDIEVTLDEMPAAGFYKATVTVNDDLARAFFFGVNPTSIVSAPDKQSDFDTFWATAKDQLDAIDINATLTEIPSKSGTKRKVYLVEMQSVPDGLTGDPVTIRGYYAEPTDGKKHPVIVSFQGYDSEYRPAGQDATPYCMAGDNSEADYAEFILSTRGQCVNNRTASERVSDGKGDFTNTYGDWFAYEFGNKDSYYYRGAYMDCVRAIQFMASRETSDMDNLFAQGQSQGGAFTYAAAALSGYTFKAIAPAITFMGDFPDYFELTNWPASVARANQGTMTDAEMYAFLSYFDTKNLATMISCPVITSIGLQDNVCPPHTNIAPYNNVTTAEADKQIVYNPELQHQTNSDWFTTYMNFFENYTTPSTDENVETIWEGSQTLDNSWGQYIDLSYDNRAGLADARMTDVIRVTLTTNDDNAQIQLKNPNNGWELFSEEAAASLTNSAETQTFEYTIASAAVLEDIQITGIIVAGINITITKVELVKPDDRYDAASVTIGADGIATYSNGSKKLDFAGTGVTPYYASAVAEGTVTLTSVATTWGYQGYIVKGEPGTYDIPVTENAEYPSTNYLKPTGDYATDVAASTDGTYHYLFAKDNSGNIGFFKLTSTKNLSAHKAYLETETDIKPANGARIVMSFDGGTTNIRTLDSRPSTIDSRSFTYDLQGRPMADSQLKKGIYIRNNKKFVVK
;
A
#
# COMPACT_ATOMS: atom_id res chain seq x y z
N MET A 1 23.34 17.73 -32.91
CA MET A 1 24.82 17.70 -32.98
C MET A 1 25.47 17.29 -31.65
N LYS A 2 25.23 17.96 -30.51
CA LYS A 2 25.85 17.57 -29.22
C LYS A 2 25.60 16.11 -28.79
N GLN A 3 24.39 15.56 -28.98
CA GLN A 3 24.09 14.13 -28.72
C GLN A 3 24.95 13.14 -29.53
N LYS A 4 25.36 13.46 -30.77
CA LYS A 4 26.23 12.58 -31.57
C LYS A 4 27.70 12.60 -31.15
N HIS A 5 28.14 13.66 -30.46
CA HIS A 5 29.45 13.64 -29.80
C HIS A 5 29.38 12.83 -28.50
N PHE A 6 28.31 12.98 -27.71
CA PHE A 6 28.16 12.24 -26.45
C PHE A 6 28.17 10.72 -26.65
N LEU A 7 27.41 10.19 -27.62
CA LEU A 7 27.48 8.76 -27.96
C LEU A 7 28.88 8.31 -28.41
N LEU A 8 29.59 9.13 -29.19
CA LEU A 8 30.92 8.75 -29.70
C LEU A 8 31.99 8.78 -28.60
N THR A 9 31.89 9.72 -27.65
CA THR A 9 32.76 9.77 -26.47
C THR A 9 32.45 8.63 -25.50
N LEU A 10 31.18 8.26 -25.32
CA LEU A 10 30.78 7.11 -24.50
C LEU A 10 31.27 5.80 -25.11
N LEU A 11 31.14 5.63 -26.43
CA LEU A 11 31.63 4.45 -27.15
C LEU A 11 33.16 4.32 -27.08
N LEU A 12 33.90 5.42 -27.22
CA LEU A 12 35.36 5.42 -27.05
C LEU A 12 35.77 5.15 -25.59
N ALA A 13 35.07 5.73 -24.61
CA ALA A 13 35.37 5.50 -23.20
C ALA A 13 35.20 4.02 -22.84
N VAL A 14 34.04 3.44 -23.18
CA VAL A 14 33.75 2.00 -22.96
C VAL A 14 34.80 1.12 -23.63
N LEU A 15 35.14 1.36 -24.90
CA LEU A 15 36.16 0.58 -25.62
C LEU A 15 37.57 0.69 -25.01
N THR A 16 37.87 1.71 -24.21
CA THR A 16 39.15 1.83 -23.47
C THR A 16 39.11 1.30 -22.03
N THR A 17 37.93 1.00 -21.47
CA THR A 17 37.78 0.49 -20.09
C THR A 17 37.27 -0.96 -20.00
N VAL A 18 36.83 -1.58 -21.10
CA VAL A 18 36.67 -3.03 -21.13
C VAL A 18 38.07 -3.65 -21.23
N GLY A 19 38.49 -4.37 -20.17
CA GLY A 19 39.79 -5.03 -20.05
C GLY A 19 40.04 -6.20 -21.01
N VAL A 20 39.39 -6.24 -22.17
CA VAL A 20 39.80 -7.07 -23.30
C VAL A 20 40.79 -6.26 -24.12
N GLU A 21 42.06 -6.24 -23.68
CA GLU A 21 43.15 -5.97 -24.62
C GLU A 21 43.07 -7.05 -25.70
N ALA A 22 42.48 -6.71 -26.85
CA ALA A 22 42.77 -7.44 -28.07
C ALA A 22 44.29 -7.48 -28.17
N LYS A 23 44.90 -8.67 -28.27
CA LYS A 23 46.34 -8.77 -28.22
C LYS A 23 46.89 -8.30 -29.55
N VAL A 24 47.13 -6.99 -29.64
CA VAL A 24 47.63 -6.29 -30.81
C VAL A 24 49.09 -6.69 -30.99
N VAL A 25 49.32 -7.78 -31.72
CA VAL A 25 50.67 -8.26 -32.00
C VAL A 25 51.21 -7.46 -33.17
N GLU A 26 51.90 -6.37 -32.86
CA GLU A 26 52.66 -5.61 -33.85
C GLU A 26 53.95 -6.36 -34.20
N THR A 27 53.94 -7.07 -35.33
CA THR A 27 55.11 -7.78 -35.87
C THR A 27 55.85 -6.87 -36.84
N THR A 28 57.06 -6.43 -36.49
CA THR A 28 57.94 -5.70 -37.41
C THR A 28 58.24 -6.55 -38.65
N LEU A 29 57.77 -6.13 -39.82
CA LEU A 29 58.10 -6.76 -41.11
C LEU A 29 59.40 -6.21 -41.68
N TRP A 30 59.66 -4.92 -41.43
CA TRP A 30 60.84 -4.19 -41.89
C TRP A 30 61.12 -3.02 -40.95
N GLU A 31 62.40 -2.72 -40.72
CA GLU A 31 62.86 -1.57 -39.94
C GLU A 31 64.22 -1.12 -40.47
N GLY A 32 64.42 0.19 -40.64
CA GLY A 32 65.58 0.70 -41.37
C GLY A 32 65.81 2.20 -41.20
N THR A 33 66.96 2.67 -41.68
CA THR A 33 67.36 4.09 -41.60
C THR A 33 67.19 4.77 -42.95
N TYR A 34 65.98 5.30 -43.16
CA TYR A 34 65.62 6.23 -44.25
C TYR A 34 65.69 5.64 -45.66
N ASP A 35 64.75 4.77 -46.02
CA ASP A 35 64.54 4.32 -47.41
C ASP A 35 63.31 4.98 -48.05
N SER A 36 63.44 5.37 -49.33
CA SER A 36 62.34 5.90 -50.15
C SER A 36 61.42 4.81 -50.74
N GLN A 37 61.80 3.54 -50.53
CA GLN A 37 61.07 2.37 -51.01
C GLN A 37 61.32 1.17 -50.07
N VAL A 38 60.24 0.48 -49.66
CA VAL A 38 60.32 -0.77 -48.87
C VAL A 38 59.65 -1.90 -49.64
N GLU A 39 60.31 -3.06 -49.70
CA GLU A 39 59.78 -4.29 -50.33
C GLU A 39 59.36 -5.31 -49.27
N LEU A 40 58.11 -5.74 -49.34
CA LEU A 40 57.58 -6.90 -48.63
C LEU A 40 57.43 -8.04 -49.67
N ASN A 41 58.26 -9.06 -49.55
CA ASN A 41 58.30 -10.15 -50.53
C ASN A 41 57.04 -11.04 -50.45
N ALA A 42 56.75 -11.81 -51.51
CA ALA A 42 55.56 -12.65 -51.61
C ALA A 42 55.41 -13.71 -50.50
N ALA A 43 56.50 -14.16 -49.86
CA ALA A 43 56.40 -15.07 -48.72
C ALA A 43 55.95 -14.34 -47.44
N THR A 44 56.35 -13.07 -47.26
CA THR A 44 55.82 -12.19 -46.21
C THR A 44 54.38 -11.78 -46.49
N VAL A 45 54.04 -11.40 -47.72
CA VAL A 45 52.66 -11.02 -48.10
C VAL A 45 51.70 -12.20 -47.97
N ALA A 46 52.16 -13.43 -48.23
CA ALA A 46 51.38 -14.65 -48.04
C ALA A 46 51.03 -14.97 -46.57
N THR A 47 51.55 -14.24 -45.58
CA THR A 47 51.13 -14.39 -44.17
C THR A 47 49.97 -13.46 -43.79
N PHE A 48 49.55 -12.55 -44.66
CA PHE A 48 48.52 -11.55 -44.34
C PHE A 48 47.10 -12.15 -44.47
N LYS A 49 46.21 -11.72 -43.57
CA LYS A 49 44.80 -12.12 -43.50
C LYS A 49 43.89 -10.89 -43.62
N ALA A 50 42.61 -11.12 -43.97
CA ALA A 50 41.62 -10.05 -43.93
C ALA A 50 41.41 -9.60 -42.47
N GLY A 51 41.34 -8.29 -42.25
CA GLY A 51 41.33 -7.70 -40.91
C GLY A 51 42.72 -7.41 -40.33
N ASP A 52 43.82 -7.90 -40.92
CA ASP A 52 45.17 -7.45 -40.56
C ASP A 52 45.36 -5.99 -40.96
N VAL A 53 46.16 -5.27 -40.16
CA VAL A 53 46.49 -3.86 -40.39
C VAL A 53 47.99 -3.73 -40.69
N LEU A 54 48.35 -3.29 -41.89
CA LEU A 54 49.72 -2.88 -42.19
C LEU A 54 49.95 -1.47 -41.67
N ARG A 55 50.83 -1.32 -40.67
CA ARG A 55 51.23 -0.04 -40.08
C ARG A 55 52.57 0.41 -40.66
N VAL A 56 52.60 1.57 -41.28
CA VAL A 56 53.80 2.19 -41.87
C VAL A 56 54.19 3.41 -41.05
N TYR A 57 55.36 3.36 -40.42
CA TYR A 57 55.95 4.47 -39.68
C TYR A 57 56.77 5.35 -40.62
N VAL A 58 56.59 6.66 -40.51
CA VAL A 58 57.22 7.67 -41.39
C VAL A 58 57.82 8.80 -40.56
N THR A 59 58.86 9.44 -41.09
CA THR A 59 59.42 10.68 -40.52
C THR A 59 59.12 11.84 -41.45
N VAL A 60 58.21 12.74 -41.08
CA VAL A 60 57.77 13.87 -41.92
C VAL A 60 58.66 15.11 -41.67
N PRO A 61 59.45 15.58 -42.64
CA PRO A 61 60.07 16.91 -42.58
C PRO A 61 59.00 17.98 -42.87
N GLU A 62 59.22 19.22 -42.41
CA GLU A 62 58.34 20.36 -42.71
C GLU A 62 58.24 20.60 -44.24
N GLY A 63 57.22 20.03 -44.89
CA GLY A 63 57.07 20.08 -46.34
C GLY A 63 56.03 19.14 -46.94
N GLY A 64 55.72 18.02 -46.28
CA GLY A 64 54.69 17.06 -46.73
C GLY A 64 55.08 16.20 -47.94
N GLY A 65 54.44 15.05 -48.09
CA GLY A 65 54.73 14.10 -49.17
C GLY A 65 53.56 13.18 -49.49
N ASN A 66 53.59 12.55 -50.66
CA ASN A 66 52.58 11.58 -51.11
C ASN A 66 53.12 10.14 -50.99
N PHE A 67 52.35 9.28 -50.36
CA PHE A 67 52.61 7.84 -50.26
C PHE A 67 51.92 7.07 -51.39
N LYS A 68 52.52 5.96 -51.83
CA LYS A 68 51.94 5.03 -52.82
C LYS A 68 52.25 3.59 -52.44
N ILE A 69 51.29 2.70 -52.69
CA ILE A 69 51.46 1.26 -52.60
C ILE A 69 51.40 0.69 -54.01
N CYS A 70 52.38 -0.12 -54.37
CA CYS A 70 52.43 -0.86 -55.63
C CYS A 70 52.65 -2.34 -55.32
N TYR A 71 52.35 -3.21 -56.29
CA TYR A 71 52.64 -4.63 -56.16
C TYR A 71 53.21 -5.19 -57.46
N LYS A 72 53.94 -6.30 -57.37
CA LYS A 72 54.56 -6.97 -58.53
C LYS A 72 54.39 -8.48 -58.42
N GLY A 73 53.83 -9.07 -59.47
CA GLY A 73 53.75 -10.52 -59.63
C GLY A 73 55.06 -11.14 -60.13
N THR A 74 55.04 -12.45 -60.36
CA THR A 74 56.21 -13.23 -60.82
C THR A 74 56.67 -12.93 -62.25
N SER A 75 55.86 -12.23 -63.05
CA SER A 75 56.28 -11.68 -64.35
C SER A 75 56.87 -10.27 -64.17
N ASN A 76 57.89 -9.91 -64.95
CA ASN A 76 58.64 -8.65 -64.77
C ASN A 76 57.88 -7.36 -65.14
N ASN A 77 56.56 -7.43 -65.35
CA ASN A 77 55.71 -6.28 -65.58
C ASN A 77 55.26 -5.67 -64.25
N TRP A 78 55.57 -4.39 -64.04
CA TRP A 78 54.94 -3.59 -62.99
C TRP A 78 53.49 -3.31 -63.40
N ALA A 79 52.55 -3.64 -62.53
CA ALA A 79 51.16 -3.27 -62.69
C ALA A 79 50.87 -2.06 -61.79
N GLU A 80 50.87 -0.86 -62.36
CA GLU A 80 50.25 0.32 -61.73
C GLU A 80 48.72 0.20 -61.85
N THR A 81 48.13 -0.80 -61.20
CA THR A 81 46.68 -0.92 -61.06
C THR A 81 46.36 -0.78 -59.59
N THR A 82 45.64 0.27 -59.21
CA THR A 82 45.31 0.53 -57.81
C THR A 82 44.31 -0.51 -57.27
N ILE A 83 44.60 -1.07 -56.10
CA ILE A 83 43.59 -1.75 -55.30
C ILE A 83 42.62 -0.68 -54.80
N PRO A 84 41.30 -0.76 -55.04
CA PRO A 84 40.38 0.35 -54.78
C PRO A 84 40.28 0.80 -53.30
N SER A 85 40.58 -0.08 -52.35
CA SER A 85 40.69 0.25 -50.92
C SER A 85 41.95 1.08 -50.58
N LEU A 86 42.96 1.05 -51.44
CA LEU A 86 44.24 1.74 -51.28
C LEU A 86 44.35 3.02 -52.13
N ASP A 87 43.41 3.26 -53.06
CA ASP A 87 43.39 4.44 -53.94
C ASP A 87 42.71 5.64 -53.29
N THR A 88 43.37 6.19 -52.28
CA THR A 88 43.15 7.59 -51.89
C THR A 88 44.40 8.39 -52.22
N GLN A 89 44.26 9.55 -52.86
CA GLN A 89 45.30 10.58 -52.79
C GLN A 89 45.26 11.13 -51.36
N TRP A 90 46.30 10.85 -50.58
CA TRP A 90 46.27 11.16 -49.15
C TRP A 90 46.28 12.69 -48.94
N PRO A 91 45.40 13.24 -48.08
CA PRO A 91 45.53 14.62 -47.65
C PRO A 91 46.84 14.79 -46.85
N TRP A 92 47.35 16.02 -46.83
CA TRP A 92 48.60 16.40 -46.16
C TRP A 92 48.65 15.89 -44.72
N LEU A 93 49.65 15.03 -44.42
CA LEU A 93 50.01 14.70 -43.05
C LEU A 93 50.49 15.97 -42.34
N ASN A 94 49.95 16.24 -41.14
CA ASN A 94 50.42 17.35 -40.33
C ASN A 94 51.64 16.89 -39.51
N GLY A 95 52.47 17.82 -39.06
CA GLY A 95 53.76 17.55 -38.38
C GLY A 95 53.69 16.90 -36.99
N GLY A 96 52.65 16.13 -36.69
CA GLY A 96 52.50 15.30 -35.48
C GLY A 96 52.18 13.83 -35.75
N ASP A 97 51.91 13.42 -37.00
CA ASP A 97 51.60 12.03 -37.35
C ASP A 97 52.90 11.20 -37.46
N THR A 98 52.99 10.07 -36.75
CA THR A 98 54.20 9.20 -36.71
C THR A 98 54.05 7.87 -37.45
N TYR A 99 52.83 7.45 -37.77
CA TYR A 99 52.53 6.24 -38.54
C TYR A 99 51.19 6.32 -39.27
N LYS A 100 50.94 5.37 -40.18
CA LYS A 100 49.68 5.20 -40.90
C LYS A 100 49.27 3.74 -41.00
N ASP A 101 47.98 3.48 -40.79
CA ASP A 101 47.39 2.14 -40.79
C ASP A 101 46.59 1.86 -42.07
N ILE A 102 46.73 0.63 -42.58
CA ILE A 102 46.08 0.11 -43.80
C ILE A 102 45.44 -1.25 -43.47
N THR A 103 44.12 -1.34 -43.41
CA THR A 103 43.41 -2.61 -43.16
C THR A 103 43.16 -3.37 -44.46
N PHE A 104 43.47 -4.67 -44.51
CA PHE A 104 43.20 -5.50 -45.68
C PHE A 104 41.80 -6.13 -45.64
N THR A 105 41.12 -6.15 -46.79
CA THR A 105 39.87 -6.91 -47.02
C THR A 105 40.14 -8.27 -47.68
N ASP A 106 39.15 -9.18 -47.67
CA ASP A 106 39.26 -10.48 -48.37
C ASP A 106 39.58 -10.33 -49.87
N ALA A 107 39.05 -9.28 -50.51
CA ALA A 107 39.35 -8.96 -51.91
C ALA A 107 40.82 -8.57 -52.11
N ASP A 108 41.39 -7.84 -51.15
CA ASP A 108 42.78 -7.37 -51.20
C ASP A 108 43.76 -8.54 -51.00
N ILE A 109 43.50 -9.39 -50.01
CA ILE A 109 44.30 -10.63 -49.77
C ILE A 109 44.25 -11.57 -50.98
N THR A 110 43.06 -11.73 -51.58
CA THR A 110 42.90 -12.52 -52.82
C THR A 110 43.71 -11.92 -53.99
N ALA A 111 43.70 -10.60 -54.13
CA ALA A 111 44.44 -9.90 -55.18
C ALA A 111 45.97 -9.93 -54.98
N LEU A 112 46.44 -9.97 -53.73
CA LEU A 112 47.86 -9.93 -53.37
C LEU A 112 48.54 -11.32 -53.31
N SER A 113 47.78 -12.40 -53.48
CA SER A 113 48.29 -13.77 -53.38
C SER A 113 49.46 -14.04 -54.35
N GLY A 114 50.62 -14.38 -53.80
CA GLY A 114 51.84 -14.65 -54.57
C GLY A 114 52.53 -13.41 -55.16
N MET A 115 52.22 -12.20 -54.68
CA MET A 115 52.81 -10.94 -55.15
C MET A 115 53.71 -10.29 -54.08
N ASN A 116 54.74 -9.56 -54.51
CA ASN A 116 55.49 -8.67 -53.63
C ASN A 116 54.73 -7.34 -53.51
N ILE A 117 54.68 -6.75 -52.31
CA ILE A 117 54.22 -5.37 -52.08
C ILE A 117 55.43 -4.45 -52.02
N TYR A 118 55.35 -3.31 -52.68
CA TYR A 118 56.32 -2.23 -52.61
C TYR A 118 55.64 -0.96 -52.11
N LEU A 119 56.15 -0.45 -51.00
CA LEU A 119 55.77 0.84 -50.44
C LEU A 119 56.71 1.89 -51.02
N TYR A 120 56.17 2.94 -51.61
CA TYR A 120 56.92 4.03 -52.23
C TYR A 120 56.49 5.36 -51.61
N GLU A 121 57.44 6.18 -51.19
CA GLU A 121 57.15 7.53 -50.68
C GLU A 121 57.97 8.58 -51.42
N ASN A 122 57.30 9.68 -51.81
CA ASN A 122 57.93 10.77 -52.54
C ASN A 122 57.97 12.02 -51.65
N GLY A 123 59.02 12.14 -50.83
CA GLY A 123 59.33 13.34 -50.04
C GLY A 123 59.68 13.09 -48.57
N ASN A 124 59.15 12.04 -47.96
CA ASN A 124 59.48 11.61 -46.60
C ASN A 124 60.20 10.25 -46.60
N ALA A 125 60.48 9.72 -45.41
CA ALA A 125 61.22 8.48 -45.23
C ALA A 125 60.48 7.49 -44.34
N ILE A 126 60.35 6.26 -44.83
CA ILE A 126 59.81 5.11 -44.09
C ILE A 126 60.88 4.63 -43.11
N THR A 127 60.52 4.46 -41.84
CA THR A 127 61.44 4.04 -40.76
C THR A 127 61.14 2.63 -40.26
N LYS A 128 59.87 2.23 -40.26
CA LYS A 128 59.42 0.91 -39.84
C LYS A 128 58.14 0.53 -40.57
N VAL A 129 57.97 -0.74 -40.88
CA VAL A 129 56.73 -1.33 -41.38
C VAL A 129 56.40 -2.53 -40.53
N SER A 130 55.20 -2.56 -39.97
CA SER A 130 54.72 -3.63 -39.09
C SER A 130 53.40 -4.20 -39.60
N LEU A 131 53.21 -5.50 -39.42
CA LEU A 131 51.89 -6.10 -39.47
C LEU A 131 51.31 -6.08 -38.06
N VAL A 132 50.25 -5.31 -37.89
CA VAL A 132 49.45 -5.24 -36.67
C VAL A 132 48.32 -6.25 -36.83
N THR A 133 48.46 -7.41 -36.17
CA THR A 133 47.42 -8.44 -36.18
C THR A 133 46.58 -8.34 -34.92
N THR A 134 45.26 -8.29 -35.10
CA THR A 134 44.30 -8.28 -33.98
C THR A 134 44.08 -9.72 -33.53
N VAL A 135 44.94 -10.22 -32.62
CA VAL A 135 44.70 -11.50 -31.95
C VAL A 135 43.74 -11.26 -30.78
N GLY A 136 42.49 -10.92 -31.13
CA GLY A 136 41.39 -10.73 -30.20
C GLY A 136 40.48 -11.96 -30.15
N PRO A 137 39.80 -12.23 -29.02
CA PRO A 137 38.82 -13.30 -28.93
C PRO A 137 37.56 -13.01 -29.77
N THR A 138 37.27 -11.74 -30.06
CA THR A 138 36.00 -11.29 -30.66
C THR A 138 35.86 -11.71 -32.13
N VAL A 139 34.91 -12.61 -32.42
CA VAL A 139 34.52 -13.01 -33.79
C VAL A 139 33.43 -12.13 -34.38
N TRP A 140 32.65 -11.44 -33.54
CA TRP A 140 31.67 -10.44 -33.96
C TRP A 140 31.41 -9.42 -32.86
N THR A 141 31.12 -8.17 -33.25
CA THR A 141 30.59 -7.14 -32.36
C THR A 141 29.66 -6.23 -33.14
N GLY A 142 28.64 -5.70 -32.47
CA GLY A 142 27.63 -4.82 -33.04
C GLY A 142 26.46 -4.65 -32.07
N GLU A 143 25.37 -4.07 -32.53
CA GLU A 143 24.13 -3.97 -31.77
C GLU A 143 23.01 -4.54 -32.65
N LYS A 144 22.45 -5.69 -32.26
CA LYS A 144 21.40 -6.38 -33.01
C LYS A 144 20.26 -6.76 -32.07
N VAL A 145 19.14 -6.04 -32.17
CA VAL A 145 17.93 -6.31 -31.40
C VAL A 145 17.20 -7.55 -31.93
N PHE A 146 16.82 -8.45 -31.02
CA PHE A 146 15.92 -9.58 -31.24
C PHE A 146 14.61 -9.28 -30.49
N PRO A 147 13.50 -8.94 -31.18
CA PRO A 147 12.22 -8.62 -30.56
C PRO A 147 11.63 -9.85 -29.85
N ASN A 148 10.45 -9.70 -29.21
CA ASN A 148 9.71 -10.82 -28.62
C ASN A 148 9.03 -11.73 -29.69
N THR A 149 9.74 -12.02 -30.78
CA THR A 149 9.38 -12.89 -31.89
C THR A 149 10.64 -13.45 -32.54
N TRP A 150 10.56 -14.69 -33.04
CA TRP A 150 11.65 -15.38 -33.76
C TRP A 150 11.88 -14.88 -35.20
N SER A 151 11.73 -13.58 -35.44
CA SER A 151 11.74 -12.96 -36.77
C SER A 151 13.11 -12.46 -37.23
N GLU A 152 14.06 -12.31 -36.31
CA GLU A 152 15.37 -11.70 -36.56
C GLU A 152 16.52 -12.71 -36.41
N TRP A 153 17.60 -12.48 -37.15
CA TRP A 153 18.84 -13.28 -37.08
C TRP A 153 20.09 -12.45 -37.38
N GLN A 154 21.24 -13.00 -37.01
CA GLN A 154 22.57 -12.46 -37.34
C GLN A 154 23.46 -13.59 -37.87
N THR A 155 24.01 -13.43 -39.07
CA THR A 155 24.96 -14.38 -39.67
C THR A 155 26.40 -13.94 -39.42
N ILE A 156 27.26 -14.89 -39.06
CA ILE A 156 28.68 -14.73 -38.76
C ILE A 156 29.49 -15.55 -39.79
N PRO A 157 30.35 -14.92 -40.61
CA PRO A 157 31.12 -15.64 -41.63
C PRO A 157 32.09 -16.70 -41.08
N ALA A 158 32.34 -17.74 -41.87
CA ALA A 158 33.31 -18.79 -41.56
C ALA A 158 34.76 -18.27 -41.37
N SER A 159 35.11 -17.14 -42.01
CA SER A 159 36.42 -16.50 -41.88
C SER A 159 36.72 -16.01 -40.46
N CYS A 160 35.69 -15.57 -39.70
CA CYS A 160 35.81 -15.27 -38.27
C CYS A 160 36.21 -16.53 -37.46
N PHE A 161 35.80 -17.71 -37.95
CA PHE A 161 36.10 -19.07 -37.49
C PHE A 161 37.59 -19.47 -37.53
N ALA A 162 38.43 -18.78 -38.31
CA ALA A 162 39.69 -19.32 -38.81
C ALA A 162 40.69 -19.74 -37.72
N ASN A 163 40.78 -18.96 -36.64
CA ASN A 163 41.72 -19.19 -35.53
C ASN A 163 41.09 -19.94 -34.34
N ALA A 164 39.85 -20.43 -34.45
CA ALA A 164 39.20 -21.22 -33.40
C ALA A 164 39.92 -22.55 -33.19
N GLU A 165 39.93 -23.07 -31.97
CA GLU A 165 40.48 -24.38 -31.61
C GLU A 165 39.46 -25.20 -30.78
N GLU A 166 39.64 -26.51 -30.75
CA GLU A 166 38.79 -27.42 -29.98
C GLU A 166 39.02 -27.21 -28.47
N GLY A 167 37.95 -27.24 -27.68
CA GLY A 167 37.98 -26.99 -26.23
C GLY A 167 38.01 -25.51 -25.84
N GLN A 168 38.08 -24.57 -26.80
CA GLN A 168 37.84 -23.15 -26.54
C GLN A 168 36.36 -22.88 -26.28
N LEU A 169 36.04 -21.76 -25.64
CA LEU A 169 34.68 -21.36 -25.30
C LEU A 169 34.14 -20.35 -26.32
N LEU A 170 33.07 -20.71 -27.01
CA LEU A 170 32.26 -19.80 -27.82
C LEU A 170 31.29 -19.04 -26.90
N ARG A 171 31.61 -17.80 -26.53
CA ARG A 171 30.80 -16.92 -25.70
C ARG A 171 29.97 -15.97 -26.57
N VAL A 172 28.68 -15.86 -26.30
CA VAL A 172 27.71 -14.99 -26.98
C VAL A 172 27.20 -13.99 -25.95
N LYS A 173 27.52 -12.70 -26.09
CA LYS A 173 27.14 -11.63 -25.16
C LYS A 173 25.89 -10.89 -25.62
N PHE A 174 25.07 -10.49 -24.66
CA PHE A 174 23.80 -9.82 -24.90
C PHE A 174 23.38 -8.94 -23.71
N ASN A 175 22.53 -7.95 -24.00
CA ASN A 175 21.86 -7.08 -23.03
C ASN A 175 20.34 -7.06 -23.27
N ASP A 176 19.62 -6.24 -22.49
CA ASP A 176 18.19 -5.95 -22.67
C ASP A 176 17.27 -7.21 -22.71
N LEU A 177 17.53 -8.18 -21.81
CA LEU A 177 16.81 -9.46 -21.78
C LEU A 177 15.35 -9.30 -21.30
N GLY A 178 14.40 -9.34 -22.22
CA GLY A 178 12.97 -9.39 -21.91
C GLY A 178 12.51 -10.72 -21.30
N ALA A 179 11.25 -10.76 -20.86
CA ALA A 179 10.66 -11.98 -20.30
C ALA A 179 10.70 -13.14 -21.31
N GLY A 180 11.14 -14.32 -20.86
CA GLY A 180 11.25 -15.52 -21.70
C GLY A 180 12.33 -15.45 -22.78
N ALA A 181 13.37 -14.62 -22.61
CA ALA A 181 14.47 -14.51 -23.56
C ALA A 181 15.12 -15.87 -23.88
N CYS A 182 15.22 -16.18 -25.18
CA CYS A 182 15.82 -17.43 -25.66
C CYS A 182 16.77 -17.17 -26.83
N LEU A 183 17.91 -17.87 -26.79
CA LEU A 183 18.97 -17.88 -27.81
C LEU A 183 18.93 -19.20 -28.58
N GLN A 184 19.35 -19.18 -29.85
CA GLN A 184 19.66 -20.37 -30.62
C GLN A 184 20.82 -20.13 -31.58
N LEU A 185 21.76 -21.09 -31.62
CA LEU A 185 22.86 -21.12 -32.57
C LEU A 185 22.60 -22.17 -33.65
N SER A 186 22.83 -21.81 -34.90
CA SER A 186 22.53 -22.65 -36.06
C SER A 186 23.53 -22.40 -37.18
N TYR A 187 23.47 -23.18 -38.25
CA TYR A 187 24.23 -22.96 -39.47
C TYR A 187 23.38 -23.27 -40.71
N GLN A 188 23.80 -22.76 -41.87
CA GLN A 188 23.10 -23.00 -43.13
C GLN A 188 23.35 -24.44 -43.63
N GLY A 189 22.33 -25.30 -43.52
CA GLY A 189 22.28 -26.60 -44.17
C GLY A 189 21.92 -26.49 -45.66
N ALA A 190 21.75 -27.64 -46.32
CA ALA A 190 21.48 -27.69 -47.76
C ALA A 190 20.12 -27.08 -48.17
N THR A 191 19.11 -27.16 -47.30
CA THR A 191 17.74 -26.67 -47.56
C THR A 191 17.10 -25.93 -46.39
N GLU A 192 17.68 -26.01 -45.20
CA GLU A 192 17.15 -25.47 -43.94
C GLU A 192 18.30 -25.06 -43.00
N TRP A 193 17.98 -24.40 -41.89
CA TRP A 193 18.96 -24.17 -40.82
C TRP A 193 19.00 -25.36 -39.88
N LEU A 194 20.21 -25.78 -39.54
CA LEU A 194 20.47 -26.89 -38.64
C LEU A 194 21.12 -26.34 -37.36
N LEU A 195 20.78 -26.92 -36.20
CA LEU A 195 21.40 -26.54 -34.93
C LEU A 195 22.91 -26.76 -34.99
N LEU A 196 23.67 -25.86 -34.37
CA LEU A 196 25.12 -26.03 -34.25
C LEU A 196 25.40 -27.23 -33.32
N PRO A 197 26.29 -28.19 -33.66
CA PRO A 197 26.50 -29.39 -32.85
C PRO A 197 26.87 -29.08 -31.40
N GLY A 198 26.30 -29.82 -30.46
CA GLY A 198 26.48 -29.59 -29.01
C GLY A 198 25.64 -28.44 -28.42
N THR A 199 24.89 -27.69 -29.24
CA THR A 199 23.92 -26.69 -28.77
C THR A 199 22.50 -27.26 -28.66
N ILE A 200 21.60 -26.55 -27.98
CA ILE A 200 20.18 -26.90 -27.86
C ILE A 200 19.29 -25.85 -28.54
N SER A 201 18.11 -26.27 -29.00
CA SER A 201 17.09 -25.36 -29.52
C SER A 201 16.56 -24.46 -28.40
N ALA A 202 16.39 -23.16 -28.70
CA ALA A 202 15.79 -22.17 -27.81
C ALA A 202 16.26 -22.22 -26.34
N VAL A 203 17.59 -22.09 -26.10
CA VAL A 203 18.11 -22.02 -24.73
C VAL A 203 17.63 -20.74 -24.05
N SER A 204 17.00 -20.87 -22.89
CA SER A 204 16.63 -19.70 -22.08
C SER A 204 17.88 -19.03 -21.51
N ILE A 205 17.95 -17.71 -21.65
CA ILE A 205 19.09 -16.89 -21.22
C ILE A 205 18.68 -15.91 -20.11
N SER A 206 19.59 -15.70 -19.14
CA SER A 206 19.32 -14.90 -17.94
C SER A 206 20.53 -14.10 -17.40
N GLY A 207 21.74 -14.33 -17.93
CA GLY A 207 22.95 -13.56 -17.61
C GLY A 207 23.21 -12.44 -18.61
N VAL A 208 24.47 -11.99 -18.72
CA VAL A 208 24.93 -11.08 -19.78
C VAL A 208 25.62 -11.80 -20.95
N TYR A 209 25.82 -13.11 -20.82
CA TYR A 209 26.30 -13.97 -21.89
C TYR A 209 25.76 -15.40 -21.73
N HIS A 210 25.85 -16.18 -22.81
CA HIS A 210 25.75 -17.64 -22.80
C HIS A 210 26.97 -18.21 -23.53
N GLN A 211 27.48 -19.37 -23.15
CA GLN A 211 28.68 -19.93 -23.77
C GLN A 211 28.62 -21.45 -23.96
N TYR A 212 29.26 -21.93 -25.02
CA TYR A 212 29.42 -23.35 -25.34
C TYR A 212 30.89 -23.71 -25.46
N GLU A 213 31.26 -24.94 -25.13
CA GLU A 213 32.56 -25.51 -25.50
C GLU A 213 32.56 -25.88 -26.99
N ILE A 214 33.61 -25.47 -27.71
CA ILE A 214 33.78 -25.77 -29.13
C ILE A 214 34.27 -27.22 -29.27
N THR A 215 33.35 -28.13 -29.57
CA THR A 215 33.65 -29.53 -29.91
C THR A 215 34.29 -29.65 -31.30
N SER A 216 34.93 -30.79 -31.61
CA SER A 216 35.51 -31.03 -32.95
C SER A 216 34.48 -30.87 -34.08
N GLU A 217 33.24 -31.35 -33.85
CA GLU A 217 32.14 -31.27 -34.82
C GLU A 217 31.62 -29.83 -34.99
N MET A 218 31.53 -29.07 -33.89
CA MET A 218 31.22 -27.64 -33.94
C MET A 218 32.31 -26.88 -34.70
N LEU A 219 33.58 -27.17 -34.42
CA LEU A 219 34.74 -26.50 -35.02
C LEU A 219 34.80 -26.66 -36.55
N GLU A 220 34.55 -27.86 -37.06
CA GLU A 220 34.53 -28.14 -38.50
C GLU A 220 33.45 -27.29 -39.20
N ILE A 221 32.25 -27.23 -38.62
CA ILE A 221 31.13 -26.44 -39.17
C ILE A 221 31.38 -24.93 -39.06
N LEU A 222 31.91 -24.44 -37.94
CA LEU A 222 32.25 -23.02 -37.76
C LEU A 222 33.29 -22.57 -38.80
N LYS A 223 34.28 -23.41 -39.12
CA LYS A 223 35.34 -23.11 -40.12
C LYS A 223 34.90 -23.30 -41.57
N GLU A 224 33.92 -24.16 -41.85
CA GLU A 224 33.39 -24.35 -43.21
C GLU A 224 32.27 -23.34 -43.54
N LYS A 225 31.35 -23.12 -42.60
CA LYS A 225 30.03 -22.49 -42.84
C LYS A 225 29.74 -21.28 -41.94
N GLY A 226 30.53 -21.07 -40.89
CA GLY A 226 30.27 -20.02 -39.90
C GLY A 226 29.06 -20.35 -39.02
N MET A 227 28.36 -19.31 -38.57
CA MET A 227 27.26 -19.44 -37.61
C MET A 227 26.11 -18.49 -37.93
N ILE A 228 24.91 -18.85 -37.48
CA ILE A 228 23.72 -18.01 -37.47
C ILE A 228 23.20 -17.96 -36.03
N VAL A 229 23.05 -16.75 -35.50
CA VAL A 229 22.39 -16.47 -34.22
C VAL A 229 20.94 -16.11 -34.49
N SER A 230 20.02 -16.75 -33.78
CA SER A 230 18.58 -16.45 -33.79
C SER A 230 18.02 -16.50 -32.37
N GLY A 231 16.82 -15.97 -32.14
CA GLY A 231 16.21 -15.97 -30.82
C GLY A 231 15.13 -14.92 -30.63
N THR A 232 14.81 -14.63 -29.37
CA THR A 232 13.72 -13.72 -28.97
C THR A 232 14.06 -12.98 -27.67
N SER A 233 13.65 -11.72 -27.57
CA SER A 233 13.69 -10.87 -26.36
C SER A 233 15.08 -10.55 -25.80
N PHE A 234 16.06 -10.15 -26.63
CA PHE A 234 17.37 -9.64 -26.18
C PHE A 234 18.04 -8.76 -27.24
N THR A 235 19.11 -8.05 -26.89
CA THR A 235 20.00 -7.36 -27.84
C THR A 235 21.37 -8.05 -27.84
N LEU A 236 21.86 -8.50 -29.01
CA LEU A 236 23.17 -9.14 -29.18
C LEU A 236 24.27 -8.07 -29.30
N THR A 237 25.36 -8.22 -28.54
CA THR A 237 26.43 -7.21 -28.42
C THR A 237 27.81 -7.68 -28.89
N SER A 238 28.21 -8.91 -28.56
CA SER A 238 29.44 -9.54 -29.08
C SER A 238 29.33 -11.05 -29.16
N ILE A 239 30.25 -11.64 -29.91
CA ILE A 239 30.54 -13.07 -29.91
C ILE A 239 32.05 -13.22 -29.85
N GLU A 240 32.53 -14.09 -28.97
CA GLU A 240 33.93 -14.23 -28.57
C GLU A 240 34.33 -15.72 -28.50
N ILE A 241 35.60 -16.00 -28.77
CA ILE A 241 36.25 -17.30 -28.55
C ILE A 241 37.29 -17.11 -27.46
N LEU A 242 37.11 -17.78 -26.32
CA LEU A 242 37.97 -17.63 -25.14
C LEU A 242 38.73 -18.94 -24.88
N ASP A 243 40.02 -18.83 -24.54
CA ASP A 243 40.78 -19.96 -23.99
C ASP A 243 40.41 -20.14 -22.50
N PRO A 244 39.76 -21.25 -22.09
CA PRO A 244 39.39 -21.46 -20.70
C PRO A 244 40.59 -21.48 -19.74
N ALA A 245 41.81 -21.79 -20.21
CA ALA A 245 43.02 -21.74 -19.40
C ALA A 245 43.49 -20.30 -19.08
N THR A 246 42.98 -19.30 -19.79
CA THR A 246 43.27 -17.87 -19.56
C THR A 246 42.25 -17.18 -18.66
N LEU A 247 41.08 -17.80 -18.42
CA LEU A 247 40.05 -17.25 -17.55
C LEU A 247 40.46 -17.37 -16.08
N LYS A 248 40.36 -16.26 -15.35
CA LYS A 248 40.66 -16.17 -13.91
C LYS A 248 39.41 -15.68 -13.15
N PRO A 249 38.37 -16.52 -13.03
CA PRO A 249 37.13 -16.16 -12.34
C PRO A 249 37.40 -15.76 -10.88
N LEU A 250 36.88 -14.60 -10.50
CA LEU A 250 36.96 -14.07 -9.14
C LEU A 250 35.81 -14.62 -8.29
N THR A 251 35.98 -14.69 -6.97
CA THR A 251 34.85 -14.95 -6.07
C THR A 251 34.11 -13.64 -5.83
N LEU A 252 32.81 -13.62 -6.13
CA LEU A 252 32.00 -12.40 -6.15
C LEU A 252 30.82 -12.51 -5.18
N SER A 253 30.50 -11.43 -4.48
CA SER A 253 29.18 -11.27 -3.85
C SER A 253 28.73 -9.81 -3.79
N VAL A 254 27.42 -9.61 -3.80
CA VAL A 254 26.78 -8.30 -3.65
C VAL A 254 25.87 -8.38 -2.42
N PRO A 255 26.31 -7.88 -1.25
CA PRO A 255 25.51 -7.89 -0.04
C PRO A 255 24.30 -6.97 -0.17
N VAL A 256 23.33 -7.16 0.71
CA VAL A 256 22.23 -6.21 0.88
C VAL A 256 22.69 -5.06 1.76
N ASN A 257 22.56 -3.84 1.25
CA ASN A 257 22.68 -2.59 2.01
C ASN A 257 21.37 -1.82 1.93
N ASP A 258 20.99 -1.14 3.03
CA ASP A 258 19.80 -0.28 3.14
C ASP A 258 18.48 -0.93 2.65
N ASN A 259 18.35 -2.24 2.84
CA ASN A 259 17.26 -3.07 2.30
C ASN A 259 17.02 -2.93 0.79
N TRP A 260 18.02 -2.42 0.04
CA TRP A 260 17.92 -1.99 -1.34
C TRP A 260 16.72 -1.08 -1.65
N VAL A 261 16.34 -0.22 -0.69
CA VAL A 261 15.36 0.84 -0.91
C VAL A 261 15.99 2.18 -0.55
N PHE A 262 16.20 3.00 -1.57
CA PHE A 262 17.00 4.21 -1.47
C PHE A 262 16.13 5.45 -1.54
N THR A 263 16.29 6.35 -0.56
CA THR A 263 15.72 7.72 -0.57
C THR A 263 16.72 8.76 -1.08
N SER A 264 17.97 8.34 -1.29
CA SER A 264 19.08 9.14 -1.83
C SER A 264 19.81 8.34 -2.92
N THR A 265 21.00 8.75 -3.33
CA THR A 265 21.78 8.08 -4.38
C THR A 265 22.17 6.66 -3.97
N PRO A 266 21.66 5.60 -4.63
CA PRO A 266 22.06 4.22 -4.41
C PRO A 266 23.53 4.03 -4.69
N THR A 267 24.12 3.22 -3.82
CA THR A 267 25.44 2.66 -3.99
C THR A 267 25.32 1.18 -3.72
N PHE A 268 25.91 0.35 -4.57
CA PHE A 268 26.00 -1.09 -4.37
C PHE A 268 27.44 -1.44 -4.03
N THR A 269 27.64 -2.15 -2.92
CA THR A 269 28.96 -2.74 -2.60
C THR A 269 29.11 -4.04 -3.37
N VAL A 270 30.27 -4.27 -3.98
CA VAL A 270 30.62 -5.54 -4.61
C VAL A 270 31.88 -6.08 -3.94
N HIS A 271 31.73 -7.15 -3.17
CA HIS A 271 32.86 -7.88 -2.60
C HIS A 271 33.49 -8.71 -3.70
N VAL A 272 34.80 -8.53 -3.89
CA VAL A 272 35.60 -9.27 -4.88
C VAL A 272 36.79 -9.89 -4.17
N GLU A 273 36.91 -11.22 -4.22
CA GLU A 273 38.10 -11.95 -3.77
C GLU A 273 38.87 -12.50 -4.97
N ASN A 274 40.18 -12.28 -4.96
CA ASN A 274 41.12 -12.79 -5.95
C ASN A 274 41.85 -14.02 -5.39
N PRO A 275 41.50 -15.25 -5.80
CA PRO A 275 42.15 -16.47 -5.31
C PRO A 275 43.51 -16.76 -5.96
N TYR A 276 44.01 -15.88 -6.83
CA TYR A 276 45.22 -16.10 -7.62
C TYR A 276 46.45 -15.39 -7.03
N ASP A 277 47.62 -15.92 -7.36
CA ASP A 277 48.95 -15.46 -6.95
C ASP A 277 49.52 -14.28 -7.78
N GLU A 278 48.67 -13.62 -8.56
CA GLU A 278 48.92 -12.33 -9.22
C GLU A 278 47.77 -11.35 -8.97
N ALA A 279 48.02 -10.05 -9.12
CA ALA A 279 46.96 -9.04 -9.02
C ALA A 279 46.05 -9.07 -10.26
N ILE A 280 44.74 -8.90 -10.08
CA ILE A 280 43.74 -8.93 -11.15
C ILE A 280 42.91 -7.63 -11.10
N THR A 281 42.75 -6.98 -12.24
CA THR A 281 41.81 -5.85 -12.34
C THR A 281 40.37 -6.37 -12.38
N ALA A 282 39.58 -5.99 -11.39
CA ALA A 282 38.15 -6.23 -11.31
C ALA A 282 37.41 -5.04 -11.93
N ASN A 283 36.84 -5.23 -13.13
CA ASN A 283 36.00 -4.24 -13.80
C ASN A 283 34.54 -4.49 -13.44
N VAL A 284 34.05 -3.80 -12.41
CA VAL A 284 32.66 -3.87 -11.97
C VAL A 284 31.79 -3.00 -12.88
N LEU A 285 30.66 -3.54 -13.32
CA LEU A 285 29.62 -2.84 -14.07
C LEU A 285 28.25 -3.17 -13.45
N ALA A 286 27.53 -2.14 -12.99
CA ALA A 286 26.13 -2.21 -12.60
C ALA A 286 25.27 -1.64 -13.73
N SER A 287 24.56 -2.49 -14.46
CA SER A 287 23.61 -2.11 -15.50
C SER A 287 22.20 -2.07 -14.93
N ILE A 288 21.47 -0.98 -15.16
CA ILE A 288 20.16 -0.71 -14.58
C ILE A 288 19.09 -0.68 -15.67
N THR A 289 18.03 -1.46 -15.49
CA THR A 289 16.79 -1.34 -16.27
C THR A 289 15.65 -0.87 -15.37
N THR A 290 14.58 -0.34 -15.97
CA THR A 290 13.27 -0.28 -15.31
C THR A 290 12.80 -1.68 -14.92
N ASP A 291 11.80 -1.75 -14.04
CA ASP A 291 11.01 -2.94 -13.77
C ASP A 291 10.38 -3.56 -15.04
N LYS A 292 9.98 -2.73 -16.00
CA LYS A 292 9.54 -3.10 -17.37
C LYS A 292 10.69 -3.51 -18.32
N ILE A 293 11.90 -3.71 -17.80
CA ILE A 293 13.13 -4.14 -18.50
C ILE A 293 13.56 -3.20 -19.65
N VAL A 294 13.28 -1.90 -19.52
CA VAL A 294 13.83 -0.88 -20.42
C VAL A 294 15.17 -0.40 -19.86
N SER A 295 16.23 -0.43 -20.66
CA SER A 295 17.57 0.02 -20.29
C SER A 295 17.53 1.48 -19.83
N TYR A 296 18.06 1.76 -18.64
CA TYR A 296 17.95 3.08 -18.00
C TYR A 296 19.31 3.80 -17.88
N THR A 297 20.25 3.20 -17.14
CA THR A 297 21.60 3.75 -16.94
C THR A 297 22.58 2.63 -16.59
N SER A 298 23.86 2.95 -16.48
CA SER A 298 24.86 2.08 -15.87
C SER A 298 25.95 2.86 -15.16
N ALA A 299 26.60 2.22 -14.20
CA ALA A 299 27.79 2.73 -13.53
C ALA A 299 28.87 1.64 -13.49
N SER A 300 30.13 2.04 -13.65
CA SER A 300 31.26 1.11 -13.72
C SER A 300 32.46 1.61 -12.92
N LYS A 301 33.21 0.68 -12.32
CA LYS A 301 34.40 0.98 -11.54
C LYS A 301 35.43 -0.14 -11.68
N SER A 302 36.66 0.23 -12.02
CA SER A 302 37.79 -0.69 -12.15
C SER A 302 38.71 -0.55 -10.94
N VAL A 303 39.03 -1.67 -10.28
CA VAL A 303 39.93 -1.73 -9.12
C VAL A 303 40.92 -2.89 -9.31
N GLU A 304 42.20 -2.67 -9.02
CA GLU A 304 43.18 -3.75 -8.97
C GLU A 304 43.07 -4.48 -7.62
N VAL A 305 42.67 -5.76 -7.65
CA VAL A 305 42.58 -6.62 -6.47
C VAL A 305 43.90 -7.39 -6.34
N ALA A 306 44.59 -7.17 -5.22
CA ALA A 306 45.89 -7.78 -4.97
C ALA A 306 45.86 -9.32 -5.01
N ALA A 307 47.02 -9.93 -5.26
CA ALA A 307 47.20 -11.38 -5.24
C ALA A 307 46.78 -11.98 -3.89
N ASN A 308 45.92 -13.01 -3.90
CA ASN A 308 45.30 -13.61 -2.71
C ASN A 308 44.58 -12.59 -1.79
N GLY A 309 44.12 -11.46 -2.36
CA GLY A 309 43.47 -10.37 -1.64
C GLY A 309 41.97 -10.28 -1.90
N SER A 310 41.31 -9.36 -1.20
CA SER A 310 39.90 -9.01 -1.40
C SER A 310 39.68 -7.51 -1.30
N GLU A 311 38.68 -7.00 -2.01
CA GLU A 311 38.32 -5.57 -2.06
C GLU A 311 36.80 -5.37 -2.05
N ASP A 312 36.36 -4.28 -1.42
CA ASP A 312 34.95 -3.84 -1.35
C ASP A 312 34.73 -2.69 -2.34
N ILE A 313 34.18 -3.00 -3.51
CA ILE A 313 34.06 -2.05 -4.61
C ILE A 313 32.66 -1.41 -4.59
N GLU A 314 32.57 -0.22 -4.00
CA GLU A 314 31.35 0.60 -4.05
C GLU A 314 31.11 1.17 -5.47
N VAL A 315 29.94 0.91 -6.05
CA VAL A 315 29.47 1.47 -7.32
C VAL A 315 28.23 2.33 -7.08
N THR A 316 28.38 3.64 -7.22
CA THR A 316 27.33 4.64 -7.04
C THR A 316 26.66 4.99 -8.37
N LEU A 317 25.33 5.13 -8.38
CA LEU A 317 24.57 5.58 -9.55
C LEU A 317 24.45 7.11 -9.54
N ASP A 318 25.39 7.83 -10.15
CA ASP A 318 25.40 9.31 -10.12
C ASP A 318 24.15 9.96 -10.77
N GLU A 319 23.62 9.35 -11.84
CA GLU A 319 22.35 9.76 -12.46
C GLU A 319 21.22 8.83 -12.03
N MET A 320 20.39 9.30 -11.09
CA MET A 320 19.34 8.49 -10.50
C MET A 320 17.94 8.66 -11.13
N PRO A 321 17.20 7.56 -11.32
CA PRO A 321 15.81 7.61 -11.74
C PRO A 321 14.86 8.43 -10.87
N ALA A 322 13.69 8.67 -11.45
CA ALA A 322 12.48 9.06 -10.72
C ALA A 322 12.09 8.00 -9.66
N ALA A 323 11.08 8.31 -8.85
CA ALA A 323 10.49 7.31 -7.96
C ALA A 323 10.00 6.10 -8.76
N GLY A 324 10.41 4.89 -8.35
CA GLY A 324 10.18 3.67 -9.13
C GLY A 324 10.88 2.44 -8.56
N PHE A 325 10.65 1.29 -9.21
CA PHE A 325 11.40 0.06 -9.00
C PHE A 325 12.24 -0.25 -10.24
N TYR A 326 13.43 -0.78 -10.00
CA TYR A 326 14.47 -0.97 -11.01
C TYR A 326 15.16 -2.31 -10.81
N LYS A 327 15.72 -2.87 -11.88
CA LYS A 327 16.53 -4.09 -11.82
C LYS A 327 17.99 -3.72 -12.06
N ALA A 328 18.85 -4.08 -11.10
CA ALA A 328 20.29 -4.03 -11.26
C ALA A 328 20.80 -5.40 -11.77
N THR A 329 21.71 -5.37 -12.73
CA THR A 329 22.54 -6.51 -13.14
C THR A 329 23.99 -6.11 -12.96
N VAL A 330 24.63 -6.69 -11.94
CA VAL A 330 26.00 -6.40 -11.53
C VAL A 330 26.92 -7.50 -12.02
N THR A 331 27.93 -7.13 -12.80
CA THR A 331 28.94 -8.04 -13.36
C THR A 331 30.34 -7.57 -13.00
N VAL A 332 31.30 -8.50 -12.89
CA VAL A 332 32.72 -8.20 -12.76
C VAL A 332 33.49 -8.97 -13.82
N ASN A 333 34.18 -8.27 -14.72
CA ASN A 333 34.88 -8.88 -15.87
C ASN A 333 33.95 -9.79 -16.71
N ASP A 334 32.76 -9.29 -17.06
CA ASP A 334 31.62 -10.00 -17.68
C ASP A 334 30.93 -11.09 -16.84
N ASP A 335 31.55 -11.62 -15.78
CA ASP A 335 30.95 -12.66 -14.94
C ASP A 335 29.85 -12.04 -14.04
N LEU A 336 28.68 -12.69 -13.97
CA LEU A 336 27.53 -12.19 -13.20
C LEU A 336 27.77 -12.31 -11.69
N ALA A 337 27.89 -11.18 -10.99
CA ALA A 337 27.98 -11.14 -9.54
C ALA A 337 26.59 -11.30 -8.89
N ARG A 338 25.61 -10.48 -9.33
CA ARG A 338 24.22 -10.58 -8.87
C ARG A 338 23.26 -9.84 -9.82
N ALA A 339 22.04 -10.35 -9.96
CA ALA A 339 20.93 -9.60 -10.53
C ALA A 339 19.79 -9.52 -9.50
N PHE A 340 19.23 -8.33 -9.30
CA PHE A 340 18.23 -8.08 -8.25
C PHE A 340 17.41 -6.81 -8.55
N PHE A 341 16.19 -6.77 -8.04
CA PHE A 341 15.35 -5.56 -8.00
C PHE A 341 15.66 -4.71 -6.77
N PHE A 342 15.55 -3.39 -6.92
CA PHE A 342 15.71 -2.38 -5.88
C PHE A 342 14.69 -1.25 -6.04
N GLY A 343 14.41 -0.52 -4.95
CA GLY A 343 13.44 0.58 -4.92
C GLY A 343 14.09 1.95 -4.79
N VAL A 344 13.48 2.97 -5.41
CA VAL A 344 13.90 4.37 -5.37
C VAL A 344 12.70 5.21 -4.97
N ASN A 345 12.75 5.87 -3.82
CA ASN A 345 11.65 6.65 -3.23
C ASN A 345 10.25 6.04 -3.43
N PRO A 346 9.97 4.77 -3.06
CA PRO A 346 8.75 4.10 -3.56
C PRO A 346 7.44 4.72 -3.07
N THR A 347 7.43 5.38 -1.90
CA THR A 347 6.28 6.14 -1.40
C THR A 347 5.94 7.39 -2.23
N SER A 348 6.83 7.78 -3.16
CA SER A 348 6.60 8.86 -4.13
C SER A 348 6.16 8.36 -5.52
N ILE A 349 5.96 7.04 -5.70
CA ILE A 349 5.40 6.45 -6.92
C ILE A 349 3.91 6.82 -7.01
N VAL A 350 3.51 7.47 -8.10
CA VAL A 350 2.13 7.90 -8.34
C VAL A 350 1.45 6.95 -9.31
N SER A 351 0.73 5.97 -8.77
CA SER A 351 -0.30 5.23 -9.51
C SER A 351 -1.65 5.90 -9.21
N ALA A 352 -2.22 6.62 -10.17
CA ALA A 352 -3.46 7.35 -9.97
C ALA A 352 -4.68 6.39 -9.96
N PRO A 353 -5.66 6.58 -9.06
CA PRO A 353 -6.92 5.85 -9.11
C PRO A 353 -7.67 6.08 -10.42
N ASP A 354 -8.18 5.01 -11.02
CA ASP A 354 -8.88 4.98 -12.31
C ASP A 354 -10.32 4.45 -12.19
N LYS A 355 -10.89 4.50 -10.97
CA LYS A 355 -12.25 4.04 -10.67
C LYS A 355 -13.31 4.69 -11.58
N GLN A 356 -14.23 3.87 -12.09
CA GLN A 356 -15.33 4.34 -12.94
C GLN A 356 -16.30 5.24 -12.18
N SER A 357 -17.05 6.08 -12.90
CA SER A 357 -17.98 7.07 -12.32
C SER A 357 -19.11 6.49 -11.47
N ASP A 358 -19.43 5.20 -11.63
CA ASP A 358 -20.43 4.45 -10.89
C ASP A 358 -19.83 3.43 -9.91
N PHE A 359 -18.51 3.45 -9.66
CA PHE A 359 -17.81 2.54 -8.74
C PHE A 359 -18.45 2.52 -7.34
N ASP A 360 -18.71 3.70 -6.78
CA ASP A 360 -19.27 3.84 -5.43
C ASP A 360 -20.72 3.30 -5.38
N THR A 361 -21.50 3.49 -6.45
CA THR A 361 -22.87 2.96 -6.58
C THR A 361 -22.90 1.44 -6.81
N PHE A 362 -21.96 0.91 -7.59
CA PHE A 362 -21.79 -0.53 -7.82
C PHE A 362 -21.54 -1.27 -6.51
N TRP A 363 -20.60 -0.78 -5.70
CA TRP A 363 -20.29 -1.39 -4.40
C TRP A 363 -21.37 -1.14 -3.34
N ALA A 364 -22.08 0.01 -3.36
CA ALA A 364 -23.27 0.19 -2.54
C ALA A 364 -24.35 -0.86 -2.86
N THR A 365 -24.64 -1.07 -4.15
CA THR A 365 -25.63 -2.08 -4.61
C THR A 365 -25.25 -3.51 -4.19
N ALA A 366 -23.96 -3.85 -4.20
CA ALA A 366 -23.48 -5.15 -3.73
C ALA A 366 -23.69 -5.34 -2.20
N LYS A 367 -23.56 -4.27 -1.42
CA LYS A 367 -23.79 -4.29 0.03
C LYS A 367 -25.26 -4.34 0.37
N ASP A 368 -26.11 -3.55 -0.29
CA ASP A 368 -27.57 -3.64 -0.15
C ASP A 368 -28.08 -5.08 -0.45
N GLN A 369 -27.48 -5.75 -1.44
CA GLN A 369 -27.77 -7.15 -1.77
C GLN A 369 -27.33 -8.12 -0.67
N LEU A 370 -26.19 -7.86 -0.01
CA LEU A 370 -25.69 -8.67 1.10
C LEU A 370 -26.55 -8.46 2.37
N ASP A 371 -26.89 -7.22 2.68
CA ASP A 371 -27.67 -6.83 3.87
C ASP A 371 -29.12 -7.35 3.82
N ALA A 372 -29.65 -7.58 2.62
CA ALA A 372 -30.93 -8.26 2.41
C ALA A 372 -30.89 -9.78 2.66
N ILE A 373 -29.72 -10.37 2.92
CA ILE A 373 -29.52 -11.80 3.19
C ILE A 373 -29.15 -12.01 4.66
N ASP A 374 -30.06 -12.56 5.46
CA ASP A 374 -29.80 -12.99 6.84
C ASP A 374 -28.51 -13.81 6.95
N ILE A 375 -27.65 -13.50 7.93
CA ILE A 375 -26.34 -14.17 8.12
C ILE A 375 -26.51 -15.69 8.27
N ASN A 376 -27.55 -16.14 8.99
CA ASN A 376 -27.89 -17.55 9.21
C ASN A 376 -26.69 -18.41 9.64
N ALA A 377 -25.86 -17.88 10.55
CA ALA A 377 -24.64 -18.52 10.98
C ALA A 377 -24.92 -19.77 11.83
N THR A 378 -24.32 -20.90 11.46
CA THR A 378 -24.28 -22.13 12.26
C THR A 378 -22.85 -22.35 12.76
N LEU A 379 -22.68 -22.56 14.07
CA LEU A 379 -21.39 -22.81 14.72
C LEU A 379 -21.29 -24.29 15.12
N THR A 380 -20.34 -25.01 14.53
CA THR A 380 -20.02 -26.40 14.91
C THR A 380 -18.68 -26.43 15.64
N GLU A 381 -18.67 -26.73 16.94
CA GLU A 381 -17.44 -26.78 17.74
C GLU A 381 -16.47 -27.86 17.18
N ILE A 382 -15.17 -27.58 17.24
CA ILE A 382 -14.07 -28.47 16.88
C ILE A 382 -13.30 -28.80 18.18
N PRO A 383 -13.70 -29.83 18.96
CA PRO A 383 -13.17 -30.06 20.31
C PRO A 383 -11.67 -30.39 20.36
N SER A 384 -11.07 -30.81 19.24
CA SER A 384 -9.62 -31.03 19.11
C SER A 384 -8.81 -29.75 18.89
N LYS A 385 -9.49 -28.61 18.71
CA LYS A 385 -8.92 -27.28 18.52
C LYS A 385 -9.32 -26.29 19.62
N SER A 386 -10.51 -26.46 20.23
CA SER A 386 -10.90 -25.74 21.45
C SER A 386 -9.86 -25.88 22.56
N GLY A 387 -9.66 -24.79 23.29
CA GLY A 387 -8.78 -24.70 24.46
C GLY A 387 -9.56 -24.30 25.72
N THR A 388 -8.82 -23.78 26.70
CA THR A 388 -9.37 -23.25 27.96
C THR A 388 -9.80 -21.78 27.84
N LYS A 389 -9.05 -20.96 27.10
CA LYS A 389 -9.33 -19.53 26.86
C LYS A 389 -10.35 -19.30 25.74
N ARG A 390 -10.31 -20.14 24.69
CA ARG A 390 -11.18 -19.99 23.52
C ARG A 390 -11.71 -21.33 23.00
N LYS A 391 -12.96 -21.35 22.56
CA LYS A 391 -13.53 -22.47 21.80
C LYS A 391 -13.38 -22.23 20.31
N VAL A 392 -13.08 -23.28 19.54
CA VAL A 392 -12.88 -23.17 18.09
C VAL A 392 -14.06 -23.81 17.36
N TYR A 393 -14.61 -23.08 16.40
CA TYR A 393 -15.80 -23.46 15.63
C TYR A 393 -15.52 -23.46 14.13
N LEU A 394 -16.08 -24.44 13.42
CA LEU A 394 -16.41 -24.27 12.00
C LEU A 394 -17.70 -23.44 11.93
N VAL A 395 -17.62 -22.28 11.29
CA VAL A 395 -18.77 -21.43 10.99
C VAL A 395 -19.25 -21.75 9.57
N GLU A 396 -20.55 -21.92 9.39
CA GLU A 396 -21.23 -21.89 8.09
C GLU A 396 -22.22 -20.71 8.08
N MET A 397 -22.18 -19.84 7.07
CA MET A 397 -23.05 -18.66 6.96
C MET A 397 -23.41 -18.37 5.51
N GLN A 398 -24.47 -17.59 5.28
CA GLN A 398 -24.91 -17.21 3.92
C GLN A 398 -24.24 -15.92 3.44
N SER A 399 -24.05 -15.81 2.12
CA SER A 399 -23.48 -14.63 1.44
C SER A 399 -24.16 -14.40 0.07
N VAL A 400 -23.79 -13.34 -0.64
CA VAL A 400 -24.38 -13.00 -1.95
C VAL A 400 -24.25 -14.13 -2.98
N PRO A 401 -25.25 -14.32 -3.87
CA PRO A 401 -25.12 -15.17 -5.05
C PRO A 401 -23.96 -14.74 -5.96
N ASP A 402 -23.57 -15.60 -6.88
CA ASP A 402 -22.53 -15.33 -7.91
C ASP A 402 -23.01 -14.35 -9.02
N GLY A 403 -23.92 -13.41 -8.69
CA GLY A 403 -24.54 -12.47 -9.61
C GLY A 403 -25.54 -11.52 -8.93
N LEU A 404 -26.30 -10.75 -9.71
CA LEU A 404 -27.40 -9.90 -9.18
C LEU A 404 -28.63 -10.71 -8.72
N THR A 405 -28.76 -11.94 -9.19
CA THR A 405 -29.90 -12.82 -8.93
C THR A 405 -29.43 -14.26 -8.72
N GLY A 406 -30.05 -14.97 -7.78
CA GLY A 406 -29.75 -16.37 -7.49
C GLY A 406 -29.98 -16.68 -6.01
N ASP A 407 -29.76 -17.92 -5.62
CA ASP A 407 -29.79 -18.33 -4.22
C ASP A 407 -28.48 -17.90 -3.51
N PRO A 408 -28.54 -17.48 -2.24
CA PRO A 408 -27.35 -17.19 -1.43
C PRO A 408 -26.30 -18.32 -1.44
N VAL A 409 -25.02 -17.95 -1.39
CA VAL A 409 -23.91 -18.91 -1.32
C VAL A 409 -23.54 -19.16 0.13
N THR A 410 -23.55 -20.43 0.57
CA THR A 410 -22.97 -20.83 1.85
C THR A 410 -21.45 -20.69 1.80
N ILE A 411 -20.91 -19.87 2.70
CA ILE A 411 -19.48 -19.71 2.96
C ILE A 411 -19.12 -20.13 4.38
N ARG A 412 -17.87 -20.51 4.59
CA ARG A 412 -17.33 -21.06 5.83
C ARG A 412 -16.02 -20.40 6.25
N GLY A 413 -15.73 -20.53 7.54
CA GLY A 413 -14.46 -20.13 8.15
C GLY A 413 -14.26 -20.79 9.52
N TYR A 414 -13.09 -20.59 10.12
CA TYR A 414 -12.80 -21.01 11.49
C TYR A 414 -12.85 -19.82 12.44
N TYR A 415 -13.60 -19.94 13.53
CA TYR A 415 -13.77 -18.90 14.54
C TYR A 415 -13.27 -19.38 15.90
N ALA A 416 -12.40 -18.62 16.57
CA ALA A 416 -12.03 -18.83 17.96
C ALA A 416 -12.74 -17.80 18.86
N GLU A 417 -13.68 -18.29 19.65
CA GLU A 417 -14.54 -17.51 20.55
C GLU A 417 -13.99 -17.53 21.99
N PRO A 418 -13.71 -16.37 22.60
CA PRO A 418 -13.34 -16.26 24.02
C PRO A 418 -14.40 -16.85 24.96
N THR A 419 -13.95 -17.51 26.03
CA THR A 419 -14.83 -18.24 26.97
C THR A 419 -15.09 -17.52 28.29
N ASP A 420 -14.46 -16.37 28.55
CA ASP A 420 -14.56 -15.65 29.82
C ASP A 420 -15.77 -14.69 29.92
N GLY A 421 -16.51 -14.53 28.81
CA GLY A 421 -17.71 -13.71 28.72
C GLY A 421 -17.48 -12.23 28.42
N LYS A 422 -16.26 -11.82 28.07
CA LYS A 422 -15.91 -10.42 27.78
C LYS A 422 -15.83 -10.11 26.29
N LYS A 423 -15.75 -8.82 25.97
CA LYS A 423 -15.36 -8.33 24.64
C LYS A 423 -13.84 -8.38 24.45
N HIS A 424 -13.40 -9.02 23.37
CA HIS A 424 -12.00 -9.11 22.97
C HIS A 424 -11.75 -8.43 21.62
N PRO A 425 -10.59 -7.78 21.43
CA PRO A 425 -10.15 -7.29 20.12
C PRO A 425 -10.32 -8.33 19.02
N VAL A 426 -10.79 -7.89 17.86
CA VAL A 426 -11.16 -8.76 16.74
C VAL A 426 -10.04 -8.80 15.72
N ILE A 427 -9.63 -9.99 15.29
CA ILE A 427 -8.73 -10.15 14.14
C ILE A 427 -9.36 -11.05 13.08
N VAL A 428 -9.52 -10.50 11.86
CA VAL A 428 -10.03 -11.23 10.70
C VAL A 428 -8.91 -11.49 9.70
N SER A 429 -8.76 -12.76 9.32
CA SER A 429 -7.66 -13.25 8.48
C SER A 429 -8.17 -13.79 7.15
N PHE A 430 -7.59 -13.30 6.05
CA PHE A 430 -7.96 -13.68 4.69
C PHE A 430 -6.87 -14.50 4.00
N GLN A 431 -7.30 -15.52 3.24
CA GLN A 431 -6.44 -16.51 2.59
C GLN A 431 -5.89 -16.05 1.23
N GLY A 432 -4.73 -16.59 0.86
CA GLY A 432 -4.12 -16.41 -0.47
C GLY A 432 -4.82 -17.25 -1.55
N TYR A 433 -4.42 -17.06 -2.80
CA TYR A 433 -5.01 -17.78 -3.95
C TYR A 433 -4.71 -19.27 -3.85
N ASP A 434 -5.75 -20.07 -3.64
CA ASP A 434 -5.69 -21.52 -3.37
C ASP A 434 -4.74 -21.90 -2.21
N SER A 435 -4.59 -21.03 -1.21
CA SER A 435 -3.64 -21.25 -0.12
C SER A 435 -4.13 -22.33 0.86
N GLU A 436 -3.79 -23.57 0.54
CA GLU A 436 -4.21 -24.75 1.28
C GLU A 436 -3.21 -25.21 2.34
N TYR A 437 -3.73 -25.53 3.53
CA TYR A 437 -3.06 -26.35 4.51
C TYR A 437 -3.48 -27.81 4.31
N ARG A 438 -2.57 -28.62 3.76
CA ARG A 438 -2.72 -30.09 3.58
C ARG A 438 -1.77 -30.86 4.52
N PRO A 439 -2.20 -31.22 5.75
CA PRO A 439 -1.52 -32.25 6.53
C PRO A 439 -1.48 -33.57 5.75
N ALA A 440 -0.39 -34.34 5.89
CA ALA A 440 -0.26 -35.61 5.19
C ALA A 440 -1.42 -36.57 5.54
N GLY A 441 -2.23 -36.91 4.53
CA GLY A 441 -3.41 -37.77 4.69
C GLY A 441 -4.70 -37.06 5.11
N GLN A 442 -4.76 -35.73 5.02
CA GLN A 442 -5.98 -34.94 5.25
C GLN A 442 -6.35 -34.12 4.00
N ASP A 443 -7.62 -33.69 3.95
CA ASP A 443 -8.11 -32.79 2.90
C ASP A 443 -7.52 -31.38 3.03
N ALA A 444 -7.55 -30.60 1.94
CA ALA A 444 -7.19 -29.19 1.93
C ALA A 444 -8.13 -28.38 2.84
N THR A 445 -7.54 -27.66 3.79
CA THR A 445 -8.25 -26.74 4.71
C THR A 445 -7.52 -25.40 4.75
N PRO A 446 -8.17 -24.26 5.05
CA PRO A 446 -7.42 -23.08 5.46
C PRO A 446 -6.76 -23.37 6.83
N TYR A 447 -5.78 -22.56 7.23
CA TYR A 447 -5.21 -22.71 8.57
C TYR A 447 -6.31 -22.65 9.65
N CYS A 448 -6.31 -23.62 10.56
CA CYS A 448 -7.23 -23.68 11.70
C CYS A 448 -6.43 -23.46 12.98
N MET A 449 -6.64 -22.31 13.62
CA MET A 449 -6.01 -21.91 14.88
C MET A 449 -6.30 -22.91 16.02
N ALA A 450 -5.49 -22.82 17.08
CA ALA A 450 -5.77 -23.48 18.36
C ALA A 450 -6.36 -22.46 19.34
N GLY A 451 -7.30 -22.89 20.19
CA GLY A 451 -7.98 -22.00 21.14
C GLY A 451 -7.02 -21.30 22.10
N ASP A 452 -5.96 -22.00 22.54
CA ASP A 452 -4.93 -21.49 23.45
C ASP A 452 -3.60 -21.21 22.70
N ASN A 453 -3.65 -20.58 21.53
CA ASN A 453 -2.48 -20.03 20.83
C ASN A 453 -1.96 -18.73 21.51
N SER A 454 -0.96 -18.08 20.90
CA SER A 454 -0.44 -16.79 21.38
C SER A 454 -1.46 -15.64 21.24
N GLU A 455 -2.47 -15.81 20.40
CA GLU A 455 -3.53 -14.84 20.09
C GLU A 455 -4.78 -15.07 20.95
N ALA A 456 -4.67 -15.85 22.02
CA ALA A 456 -5.83 -16.30 22.81
C ALA A 456 -6.56 -15.20 23.59
N ASP A 457 -6.05 -13.96 23.54
CA ASP A 457 -6.70 -12.76 24.07
C ASP A 457 -7.45 -11.95 22.97
N TYR A 458 -7.56 -12.49 21.74
CA TYR A 458 -8.34 -11.97 20.61
C TYR A 458 -9.50 -12.91 20.23
N ALA A 459 -10.60 -12.31 19.75
CA ALA A 459 -11.62 -13.00 18.98
C ALA A 459 -11.14 -13.13 17.52
N GLU A 460 -10.82 -14.35 17.07
CA GLU A 460 -10.07 -14.60 15.84
C GLU A 460 -10.94 -15.32 14.80
N PHE A 461 -11.06 -14.77 13.59
CA PHE A 461 -11.79 -15.40 12.49
C PHE A 461 -10.95 -15.55 11.22
N ILE A 462 -10.89 -16.76 10.69
CA ILE A 462 -10.22 -17.09 9.44
C ILE A 462 -11.28 -17.46 8.41
N LEU A 463 -11.51 -16.59 7.43
CA LEU A 463 -12.45 -16.82 6.34
C LEU A 463 -11.81 -17.74 5.29
N SER A 464 -12.53 -18.78 4.85
CA SER A 464 -12.18 -19.51 3.62
C SER A 464 -12.75 -18.76 2.41
N THR A 465 -11.97 -18.57 1.35
CA THR A 465 -12.46 -17.90 0.13
C THR A 465 -13.53 -18.75 -0.58
N ARG A 466 -14.60 -18.16 -1.15
CA ARG A 466 -15.64 -18.94 -1.87
C ARG A 466 -15.04 -19.82 -2.97
N GLY A 467 -15.47 -21.07 -3.04
CA GLY A 467 -14.95 -22.04 -4.02
C GLY A 467 -13.55 -22.60 -3.75
N GLN A 468 -12.84 -22.12 -2.71
CA GLN A 468 -11.51 -22.58 -2.31
C GLN A 468 -11.57 -23.28 -0.96
N CYS A 469 -10.61 -24.18 -0.69
CA CYS A 469 -10.50 -24.95 0.57
C CYS A 469 -11.86 -25.50 1.06
N VAL A 470 -12.33 -25.12 2.26
CA VAL A 470 -13.60 -25.63 2.85
C VAL A 470 -14.88 -25.06 2.21
N ASN A 471 -14.75 -24.09 1.30
CA ASN A 471 -15.83 -23.59 0.45
C ASN A 471 -15.80 -24.16 -0.96
N ASN A 472 -14.83 -25.01 -1.29
CA ASN A 472 -14.99 -25.93 -2.40
C ASN A 472 -16.05 -26.97 -2.01
N ARG A 473 -16.99 -27.29 -2.92
CA ARG A 473 -18.30 -27.90 -2.54
C ARG A 473 -18.18 -29.40 -2.18
N THR A 474 -19.31 -30.03 -1.84
CA THR A 474 -19.43 -31.07 -0.80
C THR A 474 -18.56 -32.32 -0.97
N ALA A 475 -18.33 -33.06 0.13
CA ALA A 475 -17.58 -34.32 0.11
C ALA A 475 -18.14 -35.38 -0.87
N SER A 476 -19.43 -35.29 -1.23
CA SER A 476 -20.10 -36.11 -2.24
C SER A 476 -19.85 -35.70 -3.70
N GLU A 477 -19.36 -34.47 -3.94
CA GLU A 477 -19.14 -33.90 -5.28
C GLU A 477 -17.67 -34.03 -5.75
N ARG A 478 -16.83 -34.71 -4.96
CA ARG A 478 -15.42 -34.99 -5.24
C ARG A 478 -15.24 -35.96 -6.42
N VAL A 479 -15.22 -35.43 -7.63
CA VAL A 479 -14.78 -36.18 -8.83
C VAL A 479 -13.27 -36.03 -8.96
N SER A 480 -12.54 -37.13 -8.79
CA SER A 480 -11.12 -37.19 -9.17
C SER A 480 -11.01 -37.15 -10.70
N ASP A 481 -10.20 -36.24 -11.22
CA ASP A 481 -9.91 -36.09 -12.65
C ASP A 481 -9.03 -37.22 -13.23
N GLY A 482 -8.60 -38.17 -12.38
CA GLY A 482 -7.68 -39.25 -12.74
C GLY A 482 -6.20 -38.84 -12.77
N LYS A 483 -5.86 -37.59 -12.40
CA LYS A 483 -4.48 -37.09 -12.27
C LYS A 483 -4.15 -36.60 -10.86
N GLY A 484 -5.17 -36.32 -10.05
CA GLY A 484 -5.02 -35.91 -8.65
C GLY A 484 -5.51 -34.50 -8.35
N ASP A 485 -6.20 -33.86 -9.30
CA ASP A 485 -6.67 -32.47 -9.18
C ASP A 485 -8.15 -32.38 -8.78
N PHE A 486 -8.50 -31.34 -8.03
CA PHE A 486 -9.87 -31.08 -7.58
C PHE A 486 -10.54 -30.05 -8.49
N THR A 487 -11.64 -30.44 -9.14
CA THR A 487 -12.41 -29.49 -9.95
C THR A 487 -13.29 -28.62 -9.04
N ASN A 488 -12.88 -27.37 -8.83
CA ASN A 488 -13.72 -26.39 -8.14
C ASN A 488 -14.88 -25.93 -9.05
N THR A 489 -16.00 -25.50 -8.46
CA THR A 489 -17.23 -25.15 -9.20
C THR A 489 -17.09 -23.94 -10.15
N TYR A 490 -16.03 -23.14 -9.99
CA TYR A 490 -15.76 -21.91 -10.74
C TYR A 490 -14.72 -22.09 -11.86
N GLY A 491 -14.03 -23.24 -11.93
CA GLY A 491 -12.95 -23.48 -12.88
C GLY A 491 -11.68 -22.71 -12.51
N ASP A 492 -11.49 -21.52 -13.09
CA ASP A 492 -10.43 -20.59 -12.73
C ASP A 492 -11.09 -19.35 -12.09
N TRP A 493 -10.81 -19.10 -10.81
CA TRP A 493 -11.44 -18.04 -10.03
C TRP A 493 -11.13 -16.63 -10.56
N PHE A 494 -9.99 -16.43 -11.23
CA PHE A 494 -9.68 -15.15 -11.87
C PHE A 494 -10.39 -15.00 -13.22
N ALA A 495 -10.69 -16.09 -13.92
CA ALA A 495 -11.41 -16.09 -15.20
C ALA A 495 -12.95 -16.20 -15.08
N TYR A 496 -13.47 -16.64 -13.94
CA TYR A 496 -14.91 -16.90 -13.78
C TYR A 496 -15.75 -15.63 -13.95
N GLU A 497 -16.63 -15.64 -14.96
CA GLU A 497 -17.48 -14.50 -15.36
C GLU A 497 -16.67 -13.23 -15.73
N PHE A 498 -15.44 -13.40 -16.23
CA PHE A 498 -14.57 -12.29 -16.64
C PHE A 498 -15.22 -11.40 -17.70
N GLY A 499 -15.11 -10.07 -17.52
CA GLY A 499 -15.75 -9.06 -18.37
C GLY A 499 -17.16 -8.66 -17.94
N ASN A 500 -17.81 -9.38 -17.01
CA ASN A 500 -19.10 -8.98 -16.44
C ASN A 500 -18.96 -8.60 -14.97
N LYS A 501 -18.85 -7.30 -14.65
CA LYS A 501 -18.66 -6.81 -13.27
C LYS A 501 -19.72 -7.30 -12.29
N ASP A 502 -20.94 -7.59 -12.74
CA ASP A 502 -22.06 -7.96 -11.87
C ASP A 502 -22.09 -9.44 -11.47
N SER A 503 -21.44 -10.33 -12.24
CA SER A 503 -21.26 -11.77 -11.93
C SER A 503 -19.81 -12.18 -11.70
N TYR A 504 -18.84 -11.30 -11.90
CA TYR A 504 -17.42 -11.59 -11.71
C TYR A 504 -17.11 -12.10 -10.30
N TYR A 505 -16.32 -13.18 -10.21
CA TYR A 505 -16.00 -13.89 -8.96
C TYR A 505 -15.63 -12.97 -7.80
N TYR A 506 -14.78 -11.96 -8.04
CA TYR A 506 -14.29 -11.07 -6.99
C TYR A 506 -15.37 -10.11 -6.44
N ARG A 507 -16.47 -9.87 -7.15
CA ARG A 507 -17.64 -9.18 -6.57
C ARG A 507 -18.21 -9.99 -5.39
N GLY A 508 -18.40 -11.29 -5.61
CA GLY A 508 -18.86 -12.21 -4.57
C GLY A 508 -17.82 -12.39 -3.45
N ALA A 509 -16.56 -12.63 -3.81
CA ALA A 509 -15.50 -12.86 -2.82
C ALA A 509 -15.27 -11.63 -1.91
N TYR A 510 -15.36 -10.40 -2.43
CA TYR A 510 -15.25 -9.19 -1.61
C TYR A 510 -16.45 -9.01 -0.67
N MET A 511 -17.65 -9.42 -1.09
CA MET A 511 -18.83 -9.45 -0.20
C MET A 511 -18.75 -10.55 0.86
N ASP A 512 -18.06 -11.67 0.62
CA ASP A 512 -17.75 -12.64 1.67
C ASP A 512 -16.85 -12.04 2.76
N CYS A 513 -15.92 -11.18 2.36
CA CYS A 513 -15.06 -10.46 3.29
C CYS A 513 -15.88 -9.48 4.16
N VAL A 514 -16.86 -8.78 3.58
CA VAL A 514 -17.82 -7.97 4.34
C VAL A 514 -18.69 -8.83 5.26
N ARG A 515 -19.20 -9.97 4.78
CA ARG A 515 -20.00 -10.92 5.58
C ARG A 515 -19.23 -11.50 6.76
N ALA A 516 -17.91 -11.69 6.63
CA ALA A 516 -17.05 -12.06 7.75
C ALA A 516 -17.00 -10.97 8.84
N ILE A 517 -16.95 -9.69 8.47
CA ILE A 517 -17.00 -8.58 9.45
C ILE A 517 -18.39 -8.51 10.10
N GLN A 518 -19.47 -8.65 9.32
CA GLN A 518 -20.85 -8.72 9.84
C GLN A 518 -21.05 -9.88 10.82
N PHE A 519 -20.44 -11.04 10.54
CA PHE A 519 -20.45 -12.18 11.45
C PHE A 519 -19.77 -11.84 12.78
N MET A 520 -18.56 -11.26 12.75
CA MET A 520 -17.85 -10.85 13.98
C MET A 520 -18.63 -9.79 14.77
N ALA A 521 -19.17 -8.77 14.09
CA ALA A 521 -20.01 -7.75 14.71
C ALA A 521 -21.27 -8.31 15.39
N SER A 522 -21.73 -9.50 14.98
CA SER A 522 -22.87 -10.19 15.59
C SER A 522 -22.51 -11.05 16.81
N ARG A 523 -21.25 -11.08 17.27
CA ARG A 523 -20.80 -11.87 18.44
C ARG A 523 -20.66 -11.00 19.67
N GLU A 524 -21.24 -11.42 20.79
CA GLU A 524 -21.22 -10.69 22.06
C GLU A 524 -19.79 -10.52 22.61
N THR A 525 -18.89 -11.45 22.28
CA THR A 525 -17.47 -11.46 22.69
C THR A 525 -16.55 -10.64 21.78
N SER A 526 -17.07 -9.96 20.76
CA SER A 526 -16.26 -9.19 19.80
C SER A 526 -16.22 -7.70 20.13
N ASP A 527 -15.03 -7.19 20.37
CA ASP A 527 -14.74 -5.76 20.44
C ASP A 527 -14.49 -5.19 19.03
N MET A 528 -15.56 -4.66 18.43
CA MET A 528 -15.51 -4.05 17.10
C MET A 528 -14.84 -2.67 17.08
N ASP A 529 -14.44 -2.11 18.23
CA ASP A 529 -13.65 -0.87 18.31
C ASP A 529 -12.15 -1.12 18.16
N ASN A 530 -11.76 -2.38 18.37
CA ASN A 530 -10.43 -2.91 18.12
C ASN A 530 -10.52 -4.00 17.03
N LEU A 531 -11.14 -3.63 15.90
CA LEU A 531 -11.24 -4.46 14.70
C LEU A 531 -9.97 -4.37 13.84
N PHE A 532 -9.33 -5.51 13.62
CA PHE A 532 -8.13 -5.66 12.78
C PHE A 532 -8.37 -6.65 11.63
N ALA A 533 -7.67 -6.44 10.51
CA ALA A 533 -7.64 -7.43 9.42
C ALA A 533 -6.25 -7.59 8.80
N GLN A 534 -5.94 -8.82 8.38
CA GLN A 534 -4.69 -9.17 7.72
C GLN A 534 -4.88 -10.20 6.61
N GLY A 535 -3.96 -10.22 5.66
CA GLY A 535 -3.89 -11.26 4.64
C GLY A 535 -2.75 -11.02 3.66
N GLN A 536 -2.37 -12.08 2.96
CA GLN A 536 -1.25 -12.08 2.01
C GLN A 536 -1.73 -12.43 0.60
N SER A 537 -1.14 -11.83 -0.45
CA SER A 537 -1.49 -12.12 -1.85
C SER A 537 -2.97 -11.80 -2.11
N GLN A 538 -3.79 -12.79 -2.54
CA GLN A 538 -5.25 -12.64 -2.62
C GLN A 538 -5.87 -12.17 -1.30
N GLY A 539 -5.34 -12.63 -0.15
CA GLY A 539 -5.75 -12.20 1.18
C GLY A 539 -5.40 -10.74 1.48
N GLY A 540 -4.34 -10.21 0.85
CA GLY A 540 -4.02 -8.78 0.90
C GLY A 540 -5.11 -7.96 0.19
N ALA A 541 -5.53 -8.41 -1.00
CA ALA A 541 -6.65 -7.77 -1.72
C ALA A 541 -7.97 -7.84 -0.93
N PHE A 542 -8.26 -8.98 -0.30
CA PHE A 542 -9.40 -9.14 0.61
C PHE A 542 -9.34 -8.26 1.86
N THR A 543 -8.14 -8.00 2.39
CA THR A 543 -7.93 -7.05 3.50
C THR A 543 -8.29 -5.62 3.08
N TYR A 544 -7.81 -5.18 1.89
CA TYR A 544 -8.22 -3.90 1.30
C TYR A 544 -9.74 -3.84 1.06
N ALA A 545 -10.35 -4.89 0.52
CA ALA A 545 -11.78 -4.96 0.25
C ALA A 545 -12.63 -4.91 1.55
N ALA A 546 -12.24 -5.65 2.59
CA ALA A 546 -12.94 -5.62 3.88
C ALA A 546 -12.93 -4.22 4.50
N ALA A 547 -11.76 -3.57 4.50
CA ALA A 547 -11.57 -2.22 5.03
C ALA A 547 -12.33 -1.14 4.24
N ALA A 548 -12.27 -1.19 2.91
CA ALA A 548 -12.94 -0.22 2.05
C ALA A 548 -14.48 -0.39 2.02
N LEU A 549 -14.97 -1.63 2.07
CA LEU A 549 -16.37 -1.91 1.74
C LEU A 549 -17.26 -2.12 2.96
N SER A 550 -16.79 -2.75 4.04
CA SER A 550 -17.68 -3.26 5.10
C SER A 550 -18.47 -2.21 5.88
N GLY A 551 -18.01 -0.95 5.89
CA GLY A 551 -18.63 0.14 6.66
C GLY A 551 -18.27 0.15 8.16
N TYR A 552 -17.52 -0.85 8.63
CA TYR A 552 -16.97 -0.88 9.99
C TYR A 552 -15.66 -0.09 10.06
N THR A 553 -15.39 0.53 11.21
CA THR A 553 -14.11 1.24 11.42
C THR A 553 -13.04 0.26 11.84
N PHE A 554 -12.07 -0.01 10.96
CA PHE A 554 -10.89 -0.78 11.31
C PHE A 554 -9.93 0.06 12.16
N LYS A 555 -9.36 -0.56 13.19
CA LYS A 555 -8.38 0.05 14.07
C LYS A 555 -6.98 0.06 13.44
N ALA A 556 -6.64 -0.99 12.69
CA ALA A 556 -5.51 -1.05 11.77
C ALA A 556 -5.69 -2.24 10.79
N ILE A 557 -4.97 -2.24 9.67
CA ILE A 557 -4.91 -3.38 8.74
C ILE A 557 -3.48 -3.74 8.30
N ALA A 558 -3.28 -5.01 7.94
CA ALA A 558 -1.99 -5.57 7.53
C ALA A 558 -2.04 -6.36 6.21
N PRO A 559 -2.36 -5.71 5.06
CA PRO A 559 -2.26 -6.34 3.74
C PRO A 559 -0.79 -6.50 3.32
N ALA A 560 -0.37 -7.68 2.85
CA ALA A 560 1.00 -7.92 2.39
C ALA A 560 1.08 -8.66 1.04
N ILE A 561 2.18 -8.45 0.30
CA ILE A 561 2.45 -9.02 -1.04
C ILE A 561 1.20 -9.03 -1.94
N THR A 562 0.49 -7.89 -1.93
CA THR A 562 -0.92 -7.72 -2.30
C THR A 562 -1.17 -8.02 -3.77
N PHE A 563 -2.15 -8.90 -4.03
CA PHE A 563 -2.68 -9.19 -5.36
C PHE A 563 -3.66 -8.10 -5.83
N MET A 564 -3.99 -8.07 -7.12
CA MET A 564 -5.00 -7.15 -7.70
C MET A 564 -4.70 -5.66 -7.49
N GLY A 565 -3.43 -5.24 -7.57
CA GLY A 565 -3.04 -3.83 -7.58
C GLY A 565 -2.63 -3.38 -8.97
N ASP A 566 -3.17 -2.25 -9.42
CA ASP A 566 -2.81 -1.54 -10.65
C ASP A 566 -2.74 -2.40 -11.92
N PHE A 567 -3.90 -2.93 -12.33
CA PHE A 567 -3.99 -3.88 -13.45
C PHE A 567 -3.28 -3.46 -14.76
N PRO A 568 -3.29 -2.19 -15.19
CA PRO A 568 -2.51 -1.74 -16.35
C PRO A 568 -1.02 -2.07 -16.26
N ASP A 569 -0.34 -1.60 -15.21
CA ASP A 569 1.10 -1.86 -15.03
C ASP A 569 1.36 -3.32 -14.62
N TYR A 570 0.44 -3.94 -13.86
CA TYR A 570 0.53 -5.35 -13.51
C TYR A 570 0.61 -6.26 -14.74
N PHE A 571 -0.14 -5.94 -15.80
CA PHE A 571 -0.19 -6.72 -17.04
C PHE A 571 0.96 -6.45 -18.01
N GLU A 572 1.83 -5.49 -17.70
CA GLU A 572 3.12 -5.28 -18.35
C GLU A 572 4.27 -5.97 -17.59
N LEU A 573 4.15 -6.10 -16.26
CA LEU A 573 5.21 -6.60 -15.38
C LEU A 573 5.24 -8.12 -15.19
N THR A 574 4.11 -8.83 -15.28
CA THR A 574 4.09 -10.30 -15.11
C THR A 574 3.11 -11.01 -16.04
N ASN A 575 3.38 -12.30 -16.30
CA ASN A 575 2.60 -13.13 -17.21
C ASN A 575 1.29 -13.65 -16.60
N TRP A 576 1.24 -13.93 -15.29
CA TRP A 576 0.01 -14.30 -14.59
C TRP A 576 -0.29 -13.23 -13.55
N PRO A 577 -1.48 -12.62 -13.54
CA PRO A 577 -2.72 -13.07 -14.19
C PRO A 577 -2.96 -12.52 -15.62
N ALA A 578 -2.03 -11.72 -16.18
CA ALA A 578 -2.21 -11.03 -17.45
C ALA A 578 -2.60 -11.93 -18.64
N SER A 579 -2.00 -13.12 -18.74
CA SER A 579 -2.31 -14.11 -19.77
C SER A 579 -3.72 -14.69 -19.64
N VAL A 580 -4.22 -14.89 -18.41
CA VAL A 580 -5.59 -15.34 -18.13
C VAL A 580 -6.58 -14.23 -18.50
N ALA A 581 -6.29 -12.98 -18.14
CA ALA A 581 -7.10 -11.83 -18.54
C ALA A 581 -7.22 -11.71 -20.06
N ARG A 582 -6.09 -11.68 -20.78
CA ARG A 582 -6.03 -11.60 -22.25
C ARG A 582 -6.70 -12.79 -22.94
N ALA A 583 -6.65 -13.99 -22.36
CA ALA A 583 -7.35 -15.17 -22.89
C ALA A 583 -8.88 -15.10 -22.74
N ASN A 584 -9.38 -14.41 -21.71
CA ASN A 584 -10.83 -14.27 -21.43
C ASN A 584 -11.40 -12.91 -21.85
N GLN A 585 -10.56 -12.00 -22.35
CA GLN A 585 -10.91 -10.66 -22.83
C GLN A 585 -11.95 -10.66 -23.98
N GLY A 586 -12.01 -11.73 -24.77
CA GLY A 586 -13.02 -11.94 -25.80
C GLY A 586 -12.96 -10.88 -26.91
N THR A 587 -13.92 -9.96 -26.92
CA THR A 587 -13.98 -8.83 -27.88
C THR A 587 -13.74 -7.47 -27.23
N MET A 588 -13.48 -7.41 -25.92
CA MET A 588 -13.17 -6.14 -25.24
C MET A 588 -11.82 -5.61 -25.70
N THR A 589 -11.71 -4.30 -25.91
CA THR A 589 -10.42 -3.62 -25.99
C THR A 589 -9.71 -3.64 -24.64
N ASP A 590 -8.39 -3.43 -24.62
CA ASP A 590 -7.63 -3.36 -23.36
C ASP A 590 -8.20 -2.28 -22.42
N ALA A 591 -8.65 -1.15 -22.97
CA ALA A 591 -9.29 -0.08 -22.21
C ALA A 591 -10.63 -0.51 -21.57
N GLU A 592 -11.46 -1.29 -22.26
CA GLU A 592 -12.70 -1.84 -21.70
C GLU A 592 -12.40 -2.91 -20.64
N MET A 593 -11.39 -3.75 -20.85
CA MET A 593 -10.93 -4.74 -19.87
C MET A 593 -10.41 -4.06 -18.60
N TYR A 594 -9.58 -3.02 -18.71
CA TYR A 594 -9.10 -2.26 -17.56
C TYR A 594 -10.23 -1.48 -16.86
N ALA A 595 -11.19 -0.92 -17.60
CA ALA A 595 -12.37 -0.30 -17.01
C ALA A 595 -13.21 -1.32 -16.20
N PHE A 596 -13.39 -2.54 -16.70
CA PHE A 596 -14.01 -3.66 -15.98
C PHE A 596 -13.19 -4.09 -14.74
N LEU A 597 -11.87 -4.21 -14.86
CA LEU A 597 -11.01 -4.60 -13.75
C LEU A 597 -10.89 -3.51 -12.67
N SER A 598 -11.04 -2.23 -13.02
CA SER A 598 -10.92 -1.10 -12.09
C SER A 598 -11.90 -1.16 -10.91
N TYR A 599 -13.04 -1.84 -11.04
CA TYR A 599 -13.96 -2.07 -9.93
C TYR A 599 -13.37 -2.96 -8.82
N PHE A 600 -12.43 -3.83 -9.17
CA PHE A 600 -11.78 -4.81 -8.29
C PHE A 600 -10.31 -4.49 -8.02
N ASP A 601 -9.82 -3.33 -8.46
CA ASP A 601 -8.44 -2.91 -8.23
C ASP A 601 -8.28 -2.37 -6.81
N THR A 602 -7.33 -2.94 -6.07
CA THR A 602 -6.99 -2.51 -4.71
C THR A 602 -6.53 -1.05 -4.66
N LYS A 603 -5.94 -0.49 -5.73
CA LYS A 603 -5.58 0.95 -5.78
C LYS A 603 -6.80 1.87 -5.69
N ASN A 604 -7.94 1.42 -6.23
CA ASN A 604 -9.19 2.17 -6.17
C ASN A 604 -9.89 2.00 -4.82
N LEU A 605 -9.89 0.78 -4.27
CA LEU A 605 -10.40 0.50 -2.91
C LEU A 605 -9.61 1.25 -1.82
N ALA A 606 -8.29 1.36 -1.97
CA ALA A 606 -7.43 2.07 -1.02
C ALA A 606 -7.88 3.52 -0.76
N THR A 607 -8.44 4.21 -1.77
CA THR A 607 -8.96 5.58 -1.63
C THR A 607 -10.11 5.73 -0.63
N MET A 608 -10.70 4.62 -0.17
CA MET A 608 -11.77 4.57 0.83
C MET A 608 -11.26 4.25 2.24
N ILE A 609 -9.95 3.97 2.40
CA ILE A 609 -9.35 3.53 3.66
C ILE A 609 -8.62 4.71 4.31
N SER A 610 -8.89 4.92 5.60
CA SER A 610 -8.30 5.97 6.44
C SER A 610 -7.71 5.46 7.76
N CYS A 611 -7.77 4.15 8.01
CA CYS A 611 -7.18 3.52 9.19
C CYS A 611 -5.66 3.26 9.03
N PRO A 612 -4.90 3.09 10.12
CA PRO A 612 -3.49 2.69 10.08
C PRO A 612 -3.21 1.46 9.22
N VAL A 613 -2.14 1.50 8.42
CA VAL A 613 -1.77 0.43 7.48
C VAL A 613 -0.30 0.05 7.63
N ILE A 614 -0.04 -1.24 7.87
CA ILE A 614 1.28 -1.84 7.69
C ILE A 614 1.26 -2.78 6.48
N THR A 615 2.30 -2.75 5.65
CA THR A 615 2.46 -3.69 4.53
C THR A 615 3.84 -4.31 4.48
N SER A 616 3.95 -5.48 3.86
CA SER A 616 5.22 -6.19 3.60
C SER A 616 5.35 -6.50 2.12
N ILE A 617 6.47 -6.11 1.52
CA ILE A 617 6.76 -6.24 0.08
C ILE A 617 8.04 -7.06 -0.10
N GLY A 618 8.01 -8.10 -0.94
CA GLY A 618 9.20 -8.80 -1.42
C GLY A 618 9.76 -8.08 -2.65
N LEU A 619 10.99 -7.57 -2.61
CA LEU A 619 11.54 -6.83 -3.75
C LEU A 619 11.75 -7.72 -4.97
N GLN A 620 11.97 -9.01 -4.80
CA GLN A 620 12.16 -9.98 -5.89
C GLN A 620 10.84 -10.69 -6.27
N ASP A 621 9.68 -10.20 -5.80
CA ASP A 621 8.38 -10.77 -6.13
C ASP A 621 8.04 -10.56 -7.61
N ASN A 622 7.82 -11.67 -8.33
CA ASN A 622 7.42 -11.70 -9.73
C ASN A 622 5.96 -12.17 -9.94
N VAL A 623 5.26 -12.50 -8.85
CA VAL A 623 3.83 -12.83 -8.85
C VAL A 623 3.02 -11.57 -8.55
N CYS A 624 3.38 -10.84 -7.49
CA CYS A 624 2.82 -9.53 -7.13
C CYS A 624 3.97 -8.51 -7.04
N PRO A 625 4.39 -7.89 -8.17
CA PRO A 625 5.55 -7.00 -8.19
C PRO A 625 5.51 -5.87 -7.14
N PRO A 626 6.67 -5.36 -6.69
CA PRO A 626 6.73 -4.23 -5.75
C PRO A 626 5.96 -2.99 -6.22
N HIS A 627 5.94 -2.73 -7.52
CA HIS A 627 5.18 -1.63 -8.14
C HIS A 627 3.67 -1.79 -7.92
N THR A 628 3.11 -2.98 -8.17
CA THR A 628 1.67 -3.23 -8.00
C THR A 628 1.27 -3.26 -6.53
N ASN A 629 2.21 -3.59 -5.63
CA ASN A 629 2.05 -3.52 -4.18
C ASN A 629 2.02 -2.09 -3.63
N ILE A 630 2.89 -1.21 -4.13
CA ILE A 630 3.00 0.16 -3.61
C ILE A 630 1.82 1.02 -4.08
N ALA A 631 1.20 0.68 -5.22
CA ALA A 631 0.06 1.40 -5.78
C ALA A 631 -1.13 1.55 -4.79
N PRO A 632 -1.70 0.49 -4.18
CA PRO A 632 -2.73 0.66 -3.15
C PRO A 632 -2.19 1.33 -1.88
N TYR A 633 -0.96 1.02 -1.46
CA TYR A 633 -0.38 1.61 -0.26
C TYR A 633 -0.18 3.13 -0.34
N ASN A 634 0.17 3.67 -1.51
CA ASN A 634 0.31 5.11 -1.72
C ASN A 634 -1.06 5.82 -1.87
N ASN A 635 -2.14 5.07 -2.14
CA ASN A 635 -3.49 5.61 -2.35
C ASN A 635 -4.40 5.56 -1.11
N VAL A 636 -3.95 5.00 0.02
CA VAL A 636 -4.71 5.11 1.29
C VAL A 636 -4.75 6.56 1.77
N THR A 637 -5.89 6.97 2.32
CA THR A 637 -6.12 8.35 2.81
C THR A 637 -5.64 8.59 4.24
N THR A 638 -5.11 7.54 4.86
CA THR A 638 -4.45 7.50 6.18
C THR A 638 -3.29 8.50 6.28
N ALA A 639 -3.05 9.04 7.48
CA ALA A 639 -1.91 9.91 7.72
C ALA A 639 -0.56 9.17 7.58
N GLU A 640 0.48 9.84 7.08
CA GLU A 640 1.79 9.22 6.84
C GLU A 640 2.48 8.69 8.12
N ALA A 641 2.09 9.20 9.30
CA ALA A 641 2.57 8.68 10.59
C ALA A 641 1.97 7.31 10.94
N ASP A 642 0.79 6.98 10.41
CA ASP A 642 0.07 5.73 10.66
C ASP A 642 0.29 4.69 9.54
N LYS A 643 1.31 4.92 8.72
CA LYS A 643 1.68 4.14 7.53
C LYS A 643 3.07 3.52 7.74
N GLN A 644 3.17 2.18 7.62
CA GLN A 644 4.44 1.46 7.73
C GLN A 644 4.66 0.46 6.57
N ILE A 645 5.90 0.34 6.09
CA ILE A 645 6.32 -0.65 5.08
C ILE A 645 7.48 -1.48 5.60
N VAL A 646 7.41 -2.79 5.42
CA VAL A 646 8.52 -3.73 5.55
C VAL A 646 8.99 -4.12 4.15
N TYR A 647 10.18 -3.65 3.77
CA TYR A 647 10.83 -4.03 2.52
C TYR A 647 11.72 -5.25 2.73
N ASN A 648 11.50 -6.29 1.93
CA ASN A 648 12.24 -7.54 2.03
C ASN A 648 13.11 -7.70 0.77
N PRO A 649 14.41 -7.36 0.84
CA PRO A 649 15.27 -7.24 -0.34
C PRO A 649 15.50 -8.54 -1.09
N GLU A 650 15.51 -9.68 -0.40
CA GLU A 650 15.83 -10.98 -0.99
C GLU A 650 14.61 -11.88 -1.21
N LEU A 651 13.45 -11.50 -0.67
CA LEU A 651 12.24 -12.34 -0.74
C LEU A 651 11.51 -12.13 -2.08
N GLN A 652 10.99 -13.24 -2.60
CA GLN A 652 10.08 -13.29 -3.76
C GLN A 652 8.63 -13.15 -3.26
N HIS A 653 7.70 -13.96 -3.76
CA HIS A 653 6.29 -13.97 -3.32
C HIS A 653 6.08 -14.60 -1.93
N GLN A 654 6.69 -14.01 -0.91
CA GLN A 654 6.60 -14.41 0.51
C GLN A 654 6.91 -13.22 1.43
N THR A 655 6.31 -13.20 2.62
CA THR A 655 6.68 -12.27 3.70
C THR A 655 7.85 -12.82 4.52
N ASN A 656 8.48 -11.98 5.34
CA ASN A 656 9.48 -12.48 6.30
C ASN A 656 8.84 -13.42 7.34
N SER A 657 9.66 -14.25 7.98
CA SER A 657 9.21 -15.24 8.98
C SER A 657 8.67 -14.61 10.28
N ASP A 658 9.05 -13.36 10.56
CA ASP A 658 8.58 -12.55 11.68
C ASP A 658 7.42 -11.61 11.31
N TRP A 659 6.88 -11.69 10.09
CA TRP A 659 5.81 -10.80 9.63
C TRP A 659 4.59 -10.86 10.55
N PHE A 660 4.24 -12.06 11.03
CA PHE A 660 3.20 -12.28 12.03
C PHE A 660 3.40 -11.39 13.26
N THR A 661 4.55 -11.53 13.93
CA THR A 661 4.90 -10.73 15.11
C THR A 661 4.96 -9.24 14.78
N THR A 662 5.43 -8.88 13.59
CA THR A 662 5.58 -7.49 13.14
C THR A 662 4.24 -6.79 13.01
N TYR A 663 3.24 -7.40 12.36
CA TYR A 663 1.92 -6.78 12.26
C TYR A 663 1.11 -6.88 13.56
N MET A 664 1.30 -7.92 14.39
CA MET A 664 0.65 -7.98 15.70
C MET A 664 1.16 -6.87 16.63
N ASN A 665 2.48 -6.62 16.68
CA ASN A 665 3.04 -5.47 17.38
C ASN A 665 2.51 -4.13 16.83
N PHE A 666 2.30 -4.03 15.51
CA PHE A 666 1.68 -2.85 14.90
C PHE A 666 0.22 -2.67 15.38
N PHE A 667 -0.58 -3.75 15.38
CA PHE A 667 -1.95 -3.73 15.89
C PHE A 667 -1.99 -3.34 17.37
N GLU A 668 -1.14 -3.93 18.21
CA GLU A 668 -1.04 -3.60 19.65
C GLU A 668 -0.76 -2.11 19.92
N ASN A 669 0.04 -1.45 19.08
CA ASN A 669 0.28 0.00 19.19
C ASN A 669 -0.98 0.85 18.95
N TYR A 670 -1.95 0.35 18.17
CA TYR A 670 -3.23 1.00 17.96
C TYR A 670 -4.34 0.45 18.85
N THR A 671 -4.22 -0.76 19.41
CA THR A 671 -5.20 -1.35 20.31
C THR A 671 -5.50 -0.39 21.46
N THR A 672 -6.68 0.21 21.40
CA THR A 672 -7.28 0.84 22.58
C THR A 672 -7.60 -0.26 23.58
N PRO A 673 -7.32 -0.12 24.89
CA PRO A 673 -7.73 -1.13 25.87
C PRO A 673 -9.19 -1.51 25.64
N SER A 674 -9.51 -2.81 25.57
CA SER A 674 -10.89 -3.26 25.40
C SER A 674 -11.71 -2.75 26.58
N THR A 675 -12.51 -1.72 26.31
CA THR A 675 -13.29 -1.07 27.35
C THR A 675 -14.62 -1.81 27.54
N ASP A 676 -14.61 -2.82 28.42
CA ASP A 676 -15.70 -2.90 29.42
C ASP A 676 -15.83 -1.54 30.16
N GLU A 677 -14.73 -0.78 30.21
CA GLU A 677 -14.49 0.53 30.84
C GLU A 677 -15.04 1.77 30.11
N ASN A 678 -16.26 1.73 29.59
CA ASN A 678 -17.01 2.99 29.41
C ASN A 678 -17.55 3.45 30.80
N VAL A 679 -16.74 3.31 31.84
CA VAL A 679 -17.13 3.18 33.25
C VAL A 679 -16.38 4.20 34.08
N GLU A 680 -17.08 5.27 34.43
CA GLU A 680 -16.51 6.35 35.24
C GLU A 680 -16.70 6.01 36.73
N THR A 681 -15.61 5.84 37.47
CA THR A 681 -15.68 5.57 38.91
C THR A 681 -16.04 6.84 39.66
N ILE A 682 -17.28 6.91 40.14
CA ILE A 682 -17.87 8.04 40.88
C ILE A 682 -17.40 8.02 42.34
N TRP A 683 -17.27 6.83 42.91
CA TRP A 683 -16.81 6.62 44.28
C TRP A 683 -16.15 5.24 44.43
N GLU A 684 -15.08 5.17 45.22
CA GLU A 684 -14.42 3.92 45.59
C GLU A 684 -13.98 3.99 47.06
N GLY A 685 -14.11 2.87 47.76
CA GLY A 685 -13.80 2.81 49.18
C GLY A 685 -14.25 1.50 49.82
N SER A 686 -14.61 1.55 51.10
CA SER A 686 -15.27 0.45 51.80
C SER A 686 -16.12 1.05 52.92
N GLN A 687 -17.44 0.99 52.75
CA GLN A 687 -18.39 1.51 53.73
C GLN A 687 -19.46 0.48 54.02
N THR A 688 -19.44 -0.08 55.23
CA THR A 688 -20.52 -0.90 55.76
C THR A 688 -21.66 0.00 56.21
N LEU A 689 -22.86 -0.24 55.67
CA LEU A 689 -24.12 0.36 56.12
C LEU A 689 -24.80 -0.64 57.06
N ASP A 690 -25.06 -0.21 58.30
CA ASP A 690 -25.61 -1.06 59.36
C ASP A 690 -27.10 -1.40 59.17
N ASN A 691 -27.74 -1.97 60.19
CA ASN A 691 -29.16 -2.35 60.16
C ASN A 691 -30.10 -1.13 60.32
N SER A 692 -29.73 0.03 59.76
CA SER A 692 -30.52 1.25 59.81
C SER A 692 -30.34 2.10 58.55
N TRP A 693 -31.41 2.76 58.12
CA TRP A 693 -31.40 3.72 57.01
C TRP A 693 -30.70 5.05 57.34
N GLY A 694 -29.92 5.11 58.42
CA GLY A 694 -29.20 6.31 58.86
C GLY A 694 -27.82 6.51 58.20
N GLN A 695 -27.33 5.51 57.46
CA GLN A 695 -26.02 5.52 56.81
C GLN A 695 -26.17 5.47 55.28
N TYR A 696 -25.31 6.21 54.58
CA TYR A 696 -25.37 6.42 53.14
C TYR A 696 -24.01 6.88 52.62
N ILE A 697 -23.80 6.76 51.31
CA ILE A 697 -22.75 7.43 50.56
C ILE A 697 -23.38 8.66 49.90
N ASP A 698 -22.82 9.84 50.17
CA ASP A 698 -23.28 11.12 49.65
C ASP A 698 -22.50 11.52 48.41
N LEU A 699 -23.13 11.35 47.24
CA LEU A 699 -22.61 11.73 45.93
C LEU A 699 -23.44 12.91 45.38
N SER A 700 -23.93 13.77 46.27
CA SER A 700 -24.76 14.92 45.94
C SER A 700 -23.98 16.23 45.90
N TYR A 701 -24.56 17.24 45.23
CA TYR A 701 -24.09 18.63 45.13
C TYR A 701 -22.57 18.77 44.86
N ASP A 702 -21.76 18.94 45.92
CA ASP A 702 -20.31 19.16 45.86
C ASP A 702 -19.51 17.86 45.56
N ASN A 703 -20.12 16.68 45.75
CA ASN A 703 -19.48 15.37 45.63
C ASN A 703 -19.88 14.58 44.36
N ARG A 704 -20.66 15.17 43.44
CA ARG A 704 -21.29 14.47 42.29
C ARG A 704 -20.36 14.18 41.10
N ALA A 705 -19.07 13.94 41.32
CA ALA A 705 -18.06 13.79 40.27
C ALA A 705 -18.52 12.81 39.16
N GLY A 706 -18.44 13.20 37.89
CA GLY A 706 -18.91 12.41 36.74
C GLY A 706 -20.43 12.39 36.49
N LEU A 707 -21.27 12.52 37.53
CA LEU A 707 -22.73 12.50 37.39
C LEU A 707 -23.30 13.74 36.67
N ALA A 708 -22.55 14.85 36.66
CA ALA A 708 -22.91 16.06 35.90
C ALA A 708 -22.91 15.84 34.38
N ASP A 709 -22.11 14.87 33.89
CA ASP A 709 -21.95 14.51 32.48
C ASP A 709 -22.70 13.20 32.13
N ALA A 710 -23.55 12.70 33.03
CA ALA A 710 -24.39 11.54 32.79
C ALA A 710 -25.38 11.76 31.64
N ARG A 711 -25.88 10.68 31.06
CA ARG A 711 -26.78 10.68 29.90
C ARG A 711 -27.97 9.74 30.14
N MET A 712 -29.02 9.90 29.33
CA MET A 712 -30.07 8.89 29.20
C MET A 712 -29.45 7.53 28.85
N THR A 713 -29.97 6.46 29.43
CA THR A 713 -29.49 5.07 29.30
C THR A 713 -28.13 4.75 29.92
N ASP A 714 -27.39 5.73 30.46
CA ASP A 714 -26.26 5.42 31.34
C ASP A 714 -26.77 4.68 32.60
N VAL A 715 -25.95 3.76 33.13
CA VAL A 715 -26.30 2.88 34.24
C VAL A 715 -25.43 3.21 35.44
N ILE A 716 -26.05 3.54 36.57
CA ILE A 716 -25.38 3.66 37.86
C ILE A 716 -25.20 2.26 38.42
N ARG A 717 -23.97 1.78 38.51
CA ARG A 717 -23.58 0.48 39.07
C ARG A 717 -23.03 0.68 40.48
N VAL A 718 -23.51 -0.11 41.43
CA VAL A 718 -23.02 -0.14 42.83
C VAL A 718 -22.51 -1.54 43.14
N THR A 719 -21.22 -1.65 43.47
CA THR A 719 -20.55 -2.91 43.81
C THR A 719 -20.52 -3.09 45.33
N LEU A 720 -21.01 -4.22 45.81
CA LEU A 720 -21.28 -4.46 47.24
C LEU A 720 -21.17 -5.93 47.65
N THR A 721 -21.23 -6.20 48.96
CA THR A 721 -21.30 -7.54 49.57
C THR A 721 -22.31 -7.54 50.75
N THR A 722 -22.90 -8.70 51.06
CA THR A 722 -23.80 -8.86 52.23
C THR A 722 -23.89 -10.30 52.74
N ASN A 723 -23.98 -10.47 54.07
CA ASN A 723 -24.20 -11.76 54.73
C ASN A 723 -25.55 -11.84 55.46
N ASP A 724 -26.54 -11.01 55.10
CA ASP A 724 -27.85 -10.91 55.76
C ASP A 724 -29.01 -11.07 54.76
N ASP A 725 -30.01 -11.88 55.14
CA ASP A 725 -31.22 -12.15 54.32
C ASP A 725 -32.14 -10.93 54.16
N ASN A 726 -31.93 -9.86 54.95
CA ASN A 726 -32.72 -8.63 54.95
C ASN A 726 -31.98 -7.45 54.30
N ALA A 727 -30.89 -7.70 53.58
CA ALA A 727 -30.08 -6.64 52.98
C ALA A 727 -30.82 -5.93 51.82
N GLN A 728 -30.75 -4.60 51.79
CA GLN A 728 -31.41 -3.77 50.77
C GLN A 728 -30.54 -2.58 50.36
N ILE A 729 -30.78 -2.08 49.15
CA ILE A 729 -30.13 -0.89 48.57
C ILE A 729 -31.17 0.04 47.94
N GLN A 730 -30.93 1.36 47.98
CA GLN A 730 -31.76 2.43 47.42
C GLN A 730 -30.90 3.57 46.87
N LEU A 731 -31.22 4.07 45.66
CA LEU A 731 -30.74 5.34 45.12
C LEU A 731 -31.81 6.43 45.31
N LYS A 732 -31.41 7.55 45.93
CA LYS A 732 -32.33 8.60 46.37
C LYS A 732 -31.96 9.96 45.83
N ASN A 733 -32.98 10.77 45.56
CA ASN A 733 -32.86 12.13 45.05
C ASN A 733 -32.59 13.11 46.22
N PRO A 734 -31.44 13.82 46.23
CA PRO A 734 -31.10 14.78 47.29
C PRO A 734 -32.04 15.99 47.41
N ASN A 735 -32.78 16.29 46.34
CA ASN A 735 -33.53 17.53 46.13
C ASN A 735 -34.99 17.44 46.61
N ASN A 736 -35.58 16.24 46.64
CA ASN A 736 -37.00 16.00 46.95
C ASN A 736 -37.27 15.45 48.37
N GLY A 737 -36.28 15.50 49.26
CA GLY A 737 -36.39 14.91 50.61
C GLY A 737 -35.99 13.43 50.68
N TRP A 738 -35.19 12.96 49.73
CA TRP A 738 -34.62 11.61 49.65
C TRP A 738 -35.66 10.53 49.33
N GLU A 739 -36.59 10.85 48.44
CA GLU A 739 -37.43 9.86 47.77
C GLU A 739 -36.62 9.15 46.68
N LEU A 740 -37.13 8.00 46.20
CA LEU A 740 -36.49 7.23 45.13
C LEU A 740 -36.64 7.95 43.78
N PHE A 741 -35.70 7.74 42.85
CA PHE A 741 -35.82 8.24 41.47
C PHE A 741 -36.92 7.49 40.68
N SER A 742 -37.08 6.19 40.93
CA SER A 742 -38.20 5.36 40.45
C SER A 742 -38.30 4.08 41.31
N GLU A 743 -39.25 3.18 41.03
CA GLU A 743 -39.38 1.92 41.80
C GLU A 743 -38.15 1.00 41.61
N GLU A 744 -37.53 1.04 40.43
CA GLU A 744 -36.32 0.30 40.08
C GLU A 744 -35.05 0.84 40.77
N ALA A 745 -35.14 2.02 41.40
CA ALA A 745 -34.05 2.60 42.18
C ALA A 745 -33.85 1.92 43.55
N ALA A 746 -34.50 0.78 43.80
CA ALA A 746 -34.42 0.02 45.04
C ALA A 746 -34.41 -1.51 44.79
N ALA A 747 -33.65 -2.25 45.59
CA ALA A 747 -33.65 -3.71 45.54
C ALA A 747 -33.42 -4.36 46.92
N SER A 748 -33.99 -5.55 47.10
CA SER A 748 -33.55 -6.52 48.12
C SER A 748 -32.46 -7.40 47.52
N LEU A 749 -31.44 -7.72 48.31
CA LEU A 749 -30.22 -8.40 47.87
C LEU A 749 -30.21 -9.86 48.32
N THR A 750 -29.42 -10.69 47.62
CA THR A 750 -29.23 -12.10 48.00
C THR A 750 -28.12 -12.18 49.06
N ASN A 751 -28.36 -12.94 50.12
CA ASN A 751 -27.34 -13.25 51.13
C ASN A 751 -26.19 -14.05 50.49
N SER A 752 -25.05 -13.40 50.27
CA SER A 752 -23.84 -14.02 49.71
C SER A 752 -22.60 -13.19 50.03
N ALA A 753 -21.60 -13.86 50.63
CA ALA A 753 -20.28 -13.32 50.90
C ALA A 753 -19.49 -12.95 49.63
N GLU A 754 -19.96 -13.37 48.45
CA GLU A 754 -19.37 -12.99 47.16
C GLU A 754 -19.78 -11.57 46.76
N THR A 755 -18.99 -10.95 45.88
CA THR A 755 -19.25 -9.59 45.38
C THR A 755 -20.45 -9.60 44.45
N GLN A 756 -21.35 -8.64 44.63
CA GLN A 756 -22.58 -8.45 43.87
C GLN A 756 -22.65 -7.02 43.33
N THR A 757 -23.38 -6.83 42.24
CA THR A 757 -23.69 -5.51 41.68
C THR A 757 -25.19 -5.20 41.77
N PHE A 758 -25.52 -3.96 42.06
CA PHE A 758 -26.84 -3.36 41.83
C PHE A 758 -26.71 -2.35 40.69
N GLU A 759 -27.63 -2.36 39.74
CA GLU A 759 -27.59 -1.50 38.55
C GLU A 759 -28.89 -0.73 38.39
N TYR A 760 -28.79 0.56 38.07
CA TYR A 760 -29.92 1.46 37.84
C TYR A 760 -29.75 2.25 36.55
N THR A 761 -30.60 2.01 35.56
CA THR A 761 -30.58 2.71 34.26
C THR A 761 -31.29 4.05 34.34
N ILE A 762 -30.66 5.13 33.86
CA ILE A 762 -31.28 6.46 33.77
C ILE A 762 -32.31 6.48 32.64
N ALA A 763 -33.56 6.18 32.99
CA ALA A 763 -34.64 5.89 32.03
C ALA A 763 -35.55 7.08 31.67
N SER A 764 -35.35 8.28 32.25
CA SER A 764 -36.14 9.47 31.88
C SER A 764 -35.35 10.77 32.00
N ALA A 765 -35.73 11.77 31.18
CA ALA A 765 -35.07 13.08 31.16
C ALA A 765 -35.20 13.85 32.48
N ALA A 766 -36.31 13.69 33.20
CA ALA A 766 -36.50 14.31 34.52
C ALA A 766 -35.55 13.71 35.58
N VAL A 767 -35.38 12.38 35.59
CA VAL A 767 -34.41 11.70 36.46
C VAL A 767 -32.98 12.10 36.09
N LEU A 768 -32.67 12.23 34.80
CA LEU A 768 -31.37 12.72 34.34
C LEU A 768 -31.08 14.16 34.83
N GLU A 769 -32.05 15.07 34.69
CA GLU A 769 -31.92 16.46 35.13
C GLU A 769 -31.66 16.56 36.64
N ASP A 770 -32.41 15.82 37.46
CA ASP A 770 -32.19 15.75 38.91
C ASP A 770 -30.79 15.22 39.26
N ILE A 771 -30.32 14.16 38.58
CA ILE A 771 -28.98 13.57 38.79
C ILE A 771 -27.87 14.55 38.38
N GLN A 772 -28.00 15.25 37.25
CA GLN A 772 -26.99 16.20 36.79
C GLN A 772 -26.91 17.45 37.68
N ILE A 773 -28.05 17.94 38.18
CA ILE A 773 -28.13 19.12 39.04
C ILE A 773 -27.69 18.79 40.47
N THR A 774 -28.18 17.68 41.04
CA THR A 774 -28.01 17.39 42.48
C THR A 774 -27.21 16.15 42.82
N GLY A 775 -26.90 15.27 41.87
CA GLY A 775 -26.24 13.99 42.14
C GLY A 775 -27.18 12.98 42.81
N ILE A 776 -26.62 12.03 43.55
CA ILE A 776 -27.37 10.91 44.15
C ILE A 776 -26.98 10.66 45.61
N ILE A 777 -27.88 10.06 46.37
CA ILE A 777 -27.56 9.41 47.65
C ILE A 777 -27.69 7.89 47.47
N VAL A 778 -26.63 7.13 47.83
CA VAL A 778 -26.65 5.66 47.85
C VAL A 778 -26.86 5.21 49.29
N ALA A 779 -28.02 4.63 49.60
CA ALA A 779 -28.39 4.17 50.94
C ALA A 779 -28.71 2.67 50.95
N GLY A 780 -28.63 2.03 52.10
CA GLY A 780 -28.92 0.61 52.24
C GLY A 780 -28.84 0.12 53.67
N ILE A 781 -29.16 -1.15 53.88
CA ILE A 781 -29.10 -1.82 55.19
C ILE A 781 -28.37 -3.16 55.09
N ASN A 782 -27.53 -3.45 56.07
CA ASN A 782 -26.72 -4.68 56.18
C ASN A 782 -25.85 -4.98 54.94
N ILE A 783 -25.34 -3.95 54.25
CA ILE A 783 -24.47 -4.08 53.07
C ILE A 783 -23.11 -3.45 53.31
N THR A 784 -22.08 -3.93 52.62
CA THR A 784 -20.80 -3.20 52.49
C THR A 784 -20.58 -2.83 51.03
N ILE A 785 -20.63 -1.53 50.74
CA ILE A 785 -20.39 -0.98 49.40
C ILE A 785 -18.90 -0.71 49.24
N THR A 786 -18.34 -1.10 48.10
CA THR A 786 -16.93 -0.90 47.74
C THR A 786 -16.71 0.03 46.56
N LYS A 787 -17.68 0.12 45.63
CA LYS A 787 -17.57 0.98 44.44
C LYS A 787 -18.93 1.51 43.97
N VAL A 788 -18.94 2.71 43.42
CA VAL A 788 -20.06 3.29 42.65
C VAL A 788 -19.51 3.82 41.34
N GLU A 789 -20.13 3.43 40.23
CA GLU A 789 -19.64 3.67 38.88
C GLU A 789 -20.80 4.13 37.97
N LEU A 790 -20.48 4.97 36.99
CA LEU A 790 -21.39 5.37 35.91
C LEU A 790 -20.95 4.67 34.62
N VAL A 791 -21.72 3.66 34.22
CA VAL A 791 -21.49 2.83 33.05
C VAL A 791 -22.22 3.45 31.85
N LYS A 792 -21.47 3.84 30.83
CA LYS A 792 -21.95 4.46 29.60
C LYS A 792 -22.15 3.37 28.54
N PRO A 793 -23.32 3.21 27.91
CA PRO A 793 -23.49 2.21 26.86
C PRO A 793 -22.51 2.44 25.69
N ASP A 794 -22.03 1.36 25.11
CA ASP A 794 -21.30 1.37 23.84
C ASP A 794 -22.24 1.88 22.74
N ASP A 795 -21.90 3.03 22.15
CA ASP A 795 -22.84 3.88 21.45
C ASP A 795 -22.52 4.06 19.96
N ARG A 796 -21.79 3.10 19.36
CA ARG A 796 -21.25 3.17 17.99
C ARG A 796 -22.03 2.43 16.89
N TYR A 797 -23.01 1.59 17.21
CA TYR A 797 -23.66 0.70 16.22
C TYR A 797 -25.16 0.94 15.93
N ASP A 798 -25.76 2.03 16.40
CA ASP A 798 -27.21 2.26 16.21
C ASP A 798 -27.58 3.70 15.79
N ALA A 799 -27.00 4.17 14.68
CA ALA A 799 -27.35 5.44 14.04
C ALA A 799 -28.12 5.23 12.72
N ALA A 800 -29.22 5.97 12.55
CA ALA A 800 -29.99 6.07 11.32
C ALA A 800 -29.44 7.23 10.46
N SER A 801 -28.95 6.91 9.26
CA SER A 801 -28.47 7.90 8.30
C SER A 801 -29.59 8.85 7.88
N VAL A 802 -29.28 10.14 7.83
CA VAL A 802 -30.16 11.19 7.32
C VAL A 802 -29.86 11.43 5.84
N THR A 803 -30.89 11.45 5.00
CA THR A 803 -30.80 11.85 3.59
C THR A 803 -31.52 13.19 3.41
N ILE A 804 -30.91 14.14 2.69
CA ILE A 804 -31.53 15.43 2.34
C ILE A 804 -32.03 15.37 0.90
N GLY A 805 -33.35 15.43 0.72
CA GLY A 805 -33.99 15.49 -0.61
C GLY A 805 -33.67 16.77 -1.38
N ALA A 806 -33.90 16.77 -2.70
CA ALA A 806 -33.64 17.94 -3.57
C ALA A 806 -34.52 19.18 -3.27
N ASP A 807 -35.61 18.96 -2.51
CA ASP A 807 -36.52 19.94 -1.91
C ASP A 807 -36.04 20.45 -0.54
N GLY A 808 -34.91 19.95 -0.05
CA GLY A 808 -34.35 20.26 1.25
C GLY A 808 -34.96 19.47 2.41
N ILE A 809 -35.76 18.43 2.17
CA ILE A 809 -36.41 17.68 3.26
C ILE A 809 -35.49 16.56 3.76
N ALA A 810 -35.21 16.56 5.06
CA ALA A 810 -34.52 15.46 5.74
C ALA A 810 -35.45 14.23 5.89
N THR A 811 -34.91 13.05 5.62
CA THR A 811 -35.54 11.74 5.86
C THR A 811 -34.55 10.82 6.55
N TYR A 812 -35.03 10.04 7.52
CA TYR A 812 -34.24 9.10 8.31
C TYR A 812 -34.95 7.73 8.34
N SER A 813 -34.21 6.65 8.55
CA SER A 813 -34.75 5.28 8.56
C SER A 813 -35.42 4.88 9.88
N ASN A 814 -35.03 5.46 11.02
CA ASN A 814 -35.62 5.17 12.33
C ASN A 814 -35.48 6.39 13.28
N GLY A 815 -36.59 6.85 13.86
CA GLY A 815 -36.63 8.03 14.74
C GLY A 815 -36.26 7.76 16.21
N SER A 816 -36.11 6.50 16.60
CA SER A 816 -35.71 6.08 17.95
C SER A 816 -34.18 5.90 18.10
N LYS A 817 -33.45 6.02 16.99
CA LYS A 817 -31.98 5.86 16.91
C LYS A 817 -31.27 7.21 16.93
N LYS A 818 -29.93 7.21 17.06
CA LYS A 818 -29.13 8.41 16.76
C LYS A 818 -29.36 8.80 15.29
N LEU A 819 -29.42 10.09 14.97
CA LEU A 819 -29.47 10.58 13.60
C LEU A 819 -28.05 10.92 13.15
N ASP A 820 -27.58 10.28 12.07
CA ASP A 820 -26.28 10.53 11.46
C ASP A 820 -26.38 11.50 10.27
N PHE A 821 -25.58 12.56 10.31
CA PHE A 821 -25.57 13.63 9.32
C PHE A 821 -24.32 13.60 8.43
N ALA A 822 -23.45 12.60 8.55
CA ALA A 822 -22.31 12.42 7.66
C ALA A 822 -22.75 12.42 6.18
N GLY A 823 -21.98 13.10 5.31
CA GLY A 823 -22.28 13.21 3.87
C GLY A 823 -23.47 14.10 3.47
N THR A 824 -24.29 14.60 4.41
CA THR A 824 -25.49 15.40 4.09
C THR A 824 -25.23 16.83 3.62
N GLY A 825 -24.02 17.35 3.85
CA GLY A 825 -23.72 18.78 3.72
C GLY A 825 -24.34 19.66 4.81
N VAL A 826 -24.88 19.05 5.88
CA VAL A 826 -25.45 19.72 7.05
C VAL A 826 -24.70 19.26 8.30
N THR A 827 -24.18 20.20 9.07
CA THR A 827 -23.53 19.91 10.36
C THR A 827 -24.53 20.12 11.50
N PRO A 828 -24.79 19.12 12.36
CA PRO A 828 -25.53 19.32 13.60
C PRO A 828 -24.61 19.85 14.71
N TYR A 829 -25.19 20.59 15.66
CA TYR A 829 -24.46 21.18 16.79
C TYR A 829 -25.14 20.85 18.12
N TYR A 830 -24.33 20.61 19.14
CA TYR A 830 -24.76 20.63 20.54
C TYR A 830 -24.39 21.98 21.17
N ALA A 831 -25.25 22.47 22.07
CA ALA A 831 -25.03 23.70 22.83
C ALA A 831 -24.58 23.36 24.25
N SER A 832 -23.32 23.65 24.60
CA SER A 832 -22.77 23.39 25.93
C SER A 832 -22.62 24.66 26.78
N ALA A 833 -23.26 24.63 27.94
CA ALA A 833 -23.18 25.57 29.07
C ALA A 833 -23.56 27.05 28.82
N VAL A 834 -24.15 27.66 29.85
CA VAL A 834 -24.59 29.07 29.87
C VAL A 834 -23.76 29.87 30.88
N ALA A 835 -23.09 30.92 30.43
CA ALA A 835 -22.49 31.95 31.29
C ALA A 835 -22.94 33.33 30.81
N GLU A 836 -23.32 34.23 31.73
CA GLU A 836 -23.87 35.60 31.53
C GLU A 836 -24.13 36.01 30.06
N GLY A 837 -25.19 35.45 29.46
CA GLY A 837 -25.63 35.85 28.12
C GLY A 837 -24.81 35.30 26.94
N THR A 838 -24.23 34.09 27.03
CA THR A 838 -23.56 33.42 25.90
C THR A 838 -24.00 31.97 25.71
N VAL A 839 -23.86 31.45 24.47
CA VAL A 839 -24.00 30.03 24.11
C VAL A 839 -22.78 29.55 23.32
N THR A 840 -22.26 28.36 23.63
CA THR A 840 -21.17 27.74 22.87
C THR A 840 -21.71 26.59 22.02
N LEU A 841 -21.42 26.62 20.71
CA LEU A 841 -21.84 25.61 19.75
C LEU A 841 -20.67 24.69 19.38
N THR A 842 -20.83 23.41 19.65
CA THR A 842 -19.89 22.35 19.31
C THR A 842 -20.47 21.49 18.19
N SER A 843 -19.75 21.38 17.07
CA SER A 843 -20.16 20.50 15.95
C SER A 843 -20.09 19.03 16.36
N VAL A 844 -21.11 18.26 15.99
CA VAL A 844 -21.16 16.80 16.19
C VAL A 844 -21.44 16.09 14.86
N ALA A 845 -21.08 14.81 14.75
CA ALA A 845 -21.40 14.01 13.55
C ALA A 845 -22.80 13.38 13.61
N THR A 846 -23.23 13.00 14.82
CA THR A 846 -24.52 12.39 15.10
C THR A 846 -25.25 13.14 16.23
N THR A 847 -26.58 13.05 16.29
CA THR A 847 -27.37 13.63 17.38
C THR A 847 -28.61 12.79 17.69
N TRP A 848 -29.02 12.69 18.96
CA TRP A 848 -30.28 12.06 19.32
C TRP A 848 -31.46 12.94 18.90
N GLY A 849 -32.58 12.33 18.50
CA GLY A 849 -33.75 13.03 17.97
C GLY A 849 -34.35 14.14 18.87
N TYR A 850 -33.95 14.21 20.14
CA TYR A 850 -34.40 15.14 21.16
C TYR A 850 -33.29 16.05 21.74
N GLN A 851 -32.10 16.12 21.13
CA GLN A 851 -30.94 16.89 21.68
C GLN A 851 -30.28 17.90 20.72
N GLY A 852 -30.82 18.11 19.51
CA GLY A 852 -30.16 18.94 18.48
C GLY A 852 -30.75 20.34 18.27
N TYR A 853 -29.90 21.38 18.37
CA TYR A 853 -30.16 22.68 17.74
C TYR A 853 -29.53 22.67 16.33
N ILE A 854 -30.34 22.78 15.27
CA ILE A 854 -29.82 22.94 13.91
C ILE A 854 -29.57 24.43 13.66
N VAL A 855 -28.31 24.85 13.80
CA VAL A 855 -27.84 26.20 13.46
C VAL A 855 -26.81 26.09 12.34
N LYS A 856 -26.90 26.94 11.30
CA LYS A 856 -25.88 27.02 10.25
C LYS A 856 -24.84 28.08 10.63
N GLY A 857 -23.63 27.68 11.03
CA GLY A 857 -22.53 28.58 11.38
C GLY A 857 -21.27 27.82 11.83
N GLU A 858 -20.14 28.51 11.94
CA GLU A 858 -18.89 27.89 12.43
C GLU A 858 -18.96 27.55 13.95
N PRO A 859 -18.19 26.58 14.44
CA PRO A 859 -18.05 26.33 15.89
C PRO A 859 -17.58 27.59 16.65
N GLY A 860 -18.12 27.85 17.83
CA GLY A 860 -17.73 29.04 18.61
C GLY A 860 -18.71 29.44 19.73
N THR A 861 -18.34 30.49 20.47
CA THR A 861 -19.14 31.10 21.55
C THR A 861 -19.79 32.40 21.06
N TYR A 862 -21.09 32.56 21.30
CA TYR A 862 -21.93 33.63 20.76
C TYR A 862 -22.71 34.36 21.85
N ASP A 863 -22.79 35.69 21.80
CA ASP A 863 -23.59 36.53 22.71
C ASP A 863 -25.10 36.39 22.43
N ILE A 864 -25.92 36.32 23.49
CA ILE A 864 -27.39 36.24 23.47
C ILE A 864 -27.97 37.60 23.90
N PRO A 865 -28.74 38.30 23.05
CA PRO A 865 -29.42 39.54 23.45
C PRO A 865 -30.57 39.26 24.43
N VAL A 866 -30.53 39.87 25.62
CA VAL A 866 -31.61 39.77 26.62
C VAL A 866 -32.52 41.00 26.56
N THR A 867 -33.82 40.80 26.37
CA THR A 867 -34.86 41.83 26.57
C THR A 867 -35.52 41.66 27.94
N GLU A 868 -35.90 42.77 28.58
CA GLU A 868 -36.55 42.74 29.90
C GLU A 868 -37.90 42.01 29.86
N ASN A 869 -38.13 41.15 30.87
CA ASN A 869 -39.35 40.39 31.16
C ASN A 869 -39.68 39.22 30.20
N ALA A 870 -39.09 38.06 30.49
CA ALA A 870 -39.69 36.75 30.21
C ALA A 870 -39.31 35.77 31.34
N GLU A 871 -40.29 35.03 31.85
CA GLU A 871 -40.05 33.79 32.62
C GLU A 871 -39.79 32.67 31.59
N TYR A 872 -38.75 31.86 31.77
CA TYR A 872 -38.41 30.77 30.84
C TYR A 872 -39.37 29.58 31.00
N PRO A 873 -39.62 28.84 29.91
CA PRO A 873 -38.91 27.56 29.76
C PRO A 873 -38.52 27.17 28.32
N SER A 874 -37.98 25.95 28.23
CA SER A 874 -37.87 25.00 27.11
C SER A 874 -36.81 25.14 26.00
N THR A 875 -36.00 24.08 25.99
CA THR A 875 -35.42 23.32 24.89
C THR A 875 -36.14 23.40 23.53
N ASN A 876 -35.39 23.73 22.48
CA ASN A 876 -35.80 23.48 21.09
C ASN A 876 -35.71 21.98 20.78
N TYR A 877 -36.84 21.36 20.44
CA TYR A 877 -36.88 19.96 20.03
C TYR A 877 -37.18 19.84 18.53
N LEU A 878 -36.36 19.06 17.82
CA LEU A 878 -36.74 18.47 16.54
C LEU A 878 -37.82 17.42 16.82
N LYS A 879 -39.06 17.67 16.43
CA LYS A 879 -40.18 16.74 16.59
C LYS A 879 -40.29 15.83 15.37
N PRO A 880 -39.99 14.52 15.47
CA PRO A 880 -40.25 13.57 14.41
C PRO A 880 -41.76 13.29 14.27
N THR A 881 -42.21 13.02 13.05
CA THR A 881 -43.43 12.24 12.80
C THR A 881 -43.06 10.76 12.88
N GLY A 882 -43.89 9.93 13.52
CA GLY A 882 -43.70 8.47 13.53
C GLY A 882 -44.00 7.81 12.19
N ASP A 883 -44.39 6.54 12.23
CA ASP A 883 -44.67 5.68 11.07
C ASP A 883 -45.94 6.06 10.27
N TYR A 884 -46.58 7.17 10.64
CA TYR A 884 -47.86 7.63 10.10
C TYR A 884 -47.81 9.14 9.80
N ALA A 885 -48.59 9.57 8.82
CA ALA A 885 -48.71 10.99 8.51
C ALA A 885 -49.40 11.76 9.64
N THR A 886 -48.84 12.93 10.00
CA THR A 886 -49.26 13.76 11.13
C THR A 886 -49.61 15.16 10.67
N ASP A 887 -50.78 15.67 11.09
CA ASP A 887 -51.14 17.08 10.90
C ASP A 887 -50.43 17.98 11.91
N VAL A 888 -49.48 18.78 11.43
CA VAL A 888 -48.79 19.79 12.26
C VAL A 888 -49.51 21.13 12.09
N ALA A 889 -50.12 21.60 13.17
CA ALA A 889 -50.89 22.83 13.18
C ALA A 889 -50.00 24.08 12.95
N ALA A 890 -50.61 25.16 12.46
CA ALA A 890 -49.99 26.48 12.57
C ALA A 890 -49.84 26.88 14.04
N SER A 891 -48.90 27.77 14.31
CA SER A 891 -48.65 28.31 15.66
C SER A 891 -49.92 28.84 16.34
N THR A 892 -50.09 28.45 17.61
CA THR A 892 -51.06 28.98 18.57
C THR A 892 -50.32 29.56 19.78
N ASP A 893 -50.97 30.42 20.57
CA ASP A 893 -50.32 31.16 21.67
C ASP A 893 -49.37 30.30 22.51
N GLY A 894 -48.08 30.66 22.50
CA GLY A 894 -47.02 30.00 23.24
C GLY A 894 -46.19 28.96 22.46
N THR A 895 -46.55 28.55 21.24
CA THR A 895 -45.76 27.54 20.50
C THR A 895 -45.70 27.81 18.99
N TYR A 896 -44.50 27.76 18.43
CA TYR A 896 -44.21 27.99 17.01
C TYR A 896 -43.65 26.72 16.35
N HIS A 897 -44.19 26.37 15.18
CA HIS A 897 -43.74 25.24 14.38
C HIS A 897 -43.03 25.69 13.09
N TYR A 898 -41.93 25.03 12.74
CA TYR A 898 -41.14 25.32 11.53
C TYR A 898 -40.86 24.04 10.73
N LEU A 899 -41.03 24.11 9.41
CA LEU A 899 -40.64 23.04 8.49
C LEU A 899 -39.28 23.33 7.86
N PHE A 900 -38.41 22.32 7.81
CA PHE A 900 -37.22 22.37 6.95
C PHE A 900 -37.66 22.18 5.49
N ALA A 901 -37.42 23.18 4.65
CA ALA A 901 -37.88 23.22 3.27
C ALA A 901 -36.99 24.14 2.42
N LYS A 902 -37.38 24.38 1.17
CA LYS A 902 -36.73 25.30 0.23
C LYS A 902 -37.69 26.44 -0.14
N ASP A 903 -37.26 27.69 -0.01
CA ASP A 903 -38.09 28.83 -0.43
C ASP A 903 -38.19 28.97 -1.95
N ASN A 904 -39.11 29.83 -2.40
CA ASN A 904 -39.32 30.17 -3.82
C ASN A 904 -38.08 30.83 -4.48
N SER A 905 -37.03 31.15 -3.72
CA SER A 905 -35.74 31.67 -4.21
C SER A 905 -34.64 30.59 -4.19
N GLY A 906 -34.96 29.34 -3.84
CA GLY A 906 -34.03 28.21 -3.81
C GLY A 906 -33.25 28.03 -2.51
N ASN A 907 -33.49 28.85 -1.47
CA ASN A 907 -32.76 28.76 -0.20
C ASN A 907 -33.36 27.67 0.69
N ILE A 908 -32.53 26.75 1.17
CA ILE A 908 -32.92 25.69 2.10
C ILE A 908 -32.81 26.21 3.54
N GLY A 909 -33.82 25.96 4.37
CA GLY A 909 -33.89 26.47 5.74
C GLY A 909 -35.19 26.11 6.47
N PHE A 910 -35.33 26.56 7.72
CA PHE A 910 -36.54 26.37 8.52
C PHE A 910 -37.55 27.51 8.30
N PHE A 911 -38.76 27.16 7.88
CA PHE A 911 -39.84 28.11 7.54
C PHE A 911 -41.06 27.93 8.45
N LYS A 912 -41.50 29.04 9.05
CA LYS A 912 -42.62 29.09 10.00
C LYS A 912 -43.93 28.61 9.36
N LEU A 913 -44.64 27.71 10.02
CA LEU A 913 -45.97 27.27 9.61
C LEU A 913 -47.02 28.35 9.89
N THR A 914 -47.59 28.87 8.81
CA THR A 914 -48.70 29.85 8.83
C THR A 914 -50.09 29.22 8.62
N SER A 915 -50.13 27.92 8.31
CA SER A 915 -51.34 27.11 8.16
C SER A 915 -51.02 25.67 8.54
N THR A 916 -51.97 24.91 9.08
CA THR A 916 -51.80 23.47 9.34
C THR A 916 -51.31 22.73 8.08
N LYS A 917 -50.35 21.83 8.25
CA LYS A 917 -49.76 21.01 7.19
C LYS A 917 -49.77 19.55 7.59
N ASN A 918 -50.32 18.70 6.73
CA ASN A 918 -50.13 17.26 6.81
C ASN A 918 -48.68 16.94 6.39
N LEU A 919 -47.91 16.39 7.32
CA LEU A 919 -46.58 15.84 7.07
C LEU A 919 -46.70 14.33 6.92
N SER A 920 -46.09 13.76 5.89
CA SER A 920 -45.98 12.30 5.73
C SER A 920 -45.22 11.66 6.89
N ALA A 921 -45.33 10.34 7.04
CA ALA A 921 -44.50 9.56 7.95
C ALA A 921 -42.99 9.80 7.75
N HIS A 922 -42.19 9.60 8.80
CA HIS A 922 -40.73 9.72 8.81
C HIS A 922 -40.17 11.10 8.35
N LYS A 923 -40.92 12.18 8.61
CA LYS A 923 -40.49 13.59 8.49
C LYS A 923 -40.24 14.20 9.87
N ALA A 924 -39.71 15.42 9.92
CA ALA A 924 -39.56 16.17 11.17
C ALA A 924 -39.90 17.66 11.01
N TYR A 925 -40.27 18.30 12.11
CA TYR A 925 -40.50 19.73 12.24
C TYR A 925 -39.84 20.25 13.52
N LEU A 926 -39.50 21.54 13.57
CA LEU A 926 -38.99 22.18 14.78
C LEU A 926 -40.15 22.79 15.56
N GLU A 927 -40.21 22.50 16.86
CA GLU A 927 -41.14 23.09 17.82
C GLU A 927 -40.36 23.96 18.82
N THR A 928 -40.86 25.16 19.11
CA THR A 928 -40.21 26.13 20.00
C THR A 928 -41.22 27.09 20.62
N GLU A 929 -41.02 27.48 21.88
CA GLU A 929 -41.88 28.45 22.57
C GLU A 929 -41.57 29.92 22.19
N THR A 930 -40.45 30.17 21.51
CA THR A 930 -40.00 31.53 21.12
C THR A 930 -39.97 31.72 19.60
N ASP A 931 -40.41 32.88 19.10
CA ASP A 931 -40.40 33.15 17.65
C ASP A 931 -38.96 33.41 17.16
N ILE A 932 -38.36 32.51 16.38
CA ILE A 932 -36.95 32.61 15.91
C ILE A 932 -36.69 33.75 14.90
N LYS A 933 -37.59 34.72 14.83
CA LYS A 933 -37.64 35.77 13.82
C LYS A 933 -36.60 36.87 14.14
N PRO A 934 -35.57 37.09 13.30
CA PRO A 934 -34.58 38.14 13.55
C PRO A 934 -35.22 39.53 13.45
N ALA A 935 -34.77 40.45 14.30
CA ALA A 935 -35.45 41.71 14.63
C ALA A 935 -35.69 42.70 13.46
N ASN A 936 -35.18 42.44 12.25
CA ASN A 936 -35.49 43.22 11.05
C ASN A 936 -35.46 42.42 9.73
N GLY A 937 -35.88 41.15 9.74
CA GLY A 937 -36.23 40.40 8.52
C GLY A 937 -35.10 40.14 7.51
N ALA A 938 -33.84 40.43 7.86
CA ALA A 938 -32.67 40.09 7.06
C ALA A 938 -32.28 38.63 7.28
N ARG A 939 -31.97 37.93 6.18
CA ARG A 939 -31.44 36.56 6.19
C ARG A 939 -30.06 36.55 6.87
N ILE A 940 -29.78 35.54 7.69
CA ILE A 940 -28.46 35.36 8.30
C ILE A 940 -27.45 35.02 7.19
N VAL A 941 -26.53 35.96 6.95
CA VAL A 941 -25.30 35.77 6.17
C VAL A 941 -24.20 36.37 7.02
N MET A 942 -23.18 35.58 7.37
CA MET A 942 -22.04 36.04 8.16
C MET A 942 -20.75 35.87 7.38
N SER A 943 -19.91 36.91 7.45
CA SER A 943 -18.52 36.95 6.99
C SER A 943 -17.74 37.75 8.04
N PHE A 944 -16.57 37.25 8.44
CA PHE A 944 -15.82 37.79 9.58
C PHE A 944 -15.00 39.05 9.22
N ASP A 945 -15.07 40.09 10.06
CA ASP A 945 -13.91 40.55 10.87
C ASP A 945 -14.20 41.82 11.70
N GLY A 946 -13.95 41.75 13.02
CA GLY A 946 -13.51 42.89 13.86
C GLY A 946 -14.52 43.79 14.60
N GLY A 947 -14.58 43.66 15.95
CA GLY A 947 -14.41 44.84 16.82
C GLY A 947 -15.44 45.22 17.91
N THR A 948 -15.07 44.96 19.18
CA THR A 948 -15.33 45.75 20.43
C THR A 948 -16.63 45.60 21.26
N THR A 949 -16.45 45.75 22.58
CA THR A 949 -17.37 45.50 23.70
C THR A 949 -17.82 46.79 24.41
N ASN A 950 -18.83 46.76 25.31
CA ASN A 950 -19.08 47.84 26.30
C ASN A 950 -19.88 47.40 27.54
N ILE A 951 -19.40 47.76 28.75
CA ILE A 951 -20.00 47.45 30.07
C ILE A 951 -20.21 48.74 30.89
N ARG A 952 -21.32 48.86 31.64
CA ARG A 952 -21.55 49.77 32.81
C ARG A 952 -22.58 49.08 33.76
N THR A 953 -22.65 49.25 35.09
CA THR A 953 -21.98 50.14 36.05
C THR A 953 -21.82 49.44 37.43
N LEU A 954 -21.54 50.15 38.53
CA LEU A 954 -21.50 49.65 39.92
C LEU A 954 -22.33 50.53 40.88
N ASP A 955 -22.76 49.98 42.03
CA ASP A 955 -23.00 50.76 43.26
C ASP A 955 -22.66 49.95 44.55
N SER A 956 -22.73 50.59 45.71
CA SER A 956 -22.01 50.20 46.94
C SER A 956 -22.92 49.99 48.17
N ARG A 957 -22.70 48.85 48.86
CA ARG A 957 -23.29 48.39 50.16
C ARG A 957 -24.64 48.99 50.60
N PRO A 958 -25.76 48.25 50.46
CA PRO A 958 -27.02 48.55 51.14
C PRO A 958 -26.91 48.37 52.67
N SER A 959 -27.56 49.25 53.44
CA SER A 959 -27.37 49.41 54.89
C SER A 959 -28.42 48.70 55.77
N THR A 960 -29.01 47.59 55.31
CA THR A 960 -30.02 46.81 56.07
C THR A 960 -29.82 45.32 55.83
N ILE A 961 -29.63 44.56 56.92
CA ILE A 961 -29.15 43.16 56.91
C ILE A 961 -30.23 42.24 57.47
N ASP A 962 -30.55 41.15 56.77
CA ASP A 962 -31.20 39.97 57.36
C ASP A 962 -30.11 39.00 57.88
N SER A 963 -30.30 38.46 59.07
CA SER A 963 -29.28 37.68 59.82
C SER A 963 -29.06 36.26 59.31
N ARG A 964 -29.52 35.93 58.09
CA ARG A 964 -29.36 34.62 57.43
C ARG A 964 -28.67 34.67 56.06
N SER A 965 -28.14 35.83 55.68
CA SER A 965 -27.50 36.06 54.37
C SER A 965 -26.03 35.59 54.36
N PHE A 966 -25.68 34.53 53.62
CA PHE A 966 -24.29 34.14 53.41
C PHE A 966 -23.60 35.04 52.37
N THR A 967 -22.37 35.47 52.64
CA THR A 967 -21.51 36.19 51.68
C THR A 967 -20.66 35.16 50.94
N TYR A 968 -20.44 35.33 49.65
CA TYR A 968 -19.63 34.45 48.80
C TYR A 968 -18.53 35.28 48.10
N ASP A 969 -17.40 34.65 47.77
CA ASP A 969 -16.43 35.25 46.85
C ASP A 969 -16.84 35.08 45.37
N LEU A 970 -16.08 35.67 44.43
CA LEU A 970 -16.36 35.54 43.00
C LEU A 970 -16.13 34.12 42.43
N GLN A 971 -15.70 33.18 43.26
CA GLN A 971 -15.53 31.75 42.93
C GLN A 971 -16.66 30.90 43.54
N GLY A 972 -17.69 31.54 44.12
CA GLY A 972 -18.87 30.87 44.66
C GLY A 972 -18.69 30.28 46.05
N ARG A 973 -17.56 30.51 46.74
CA ARG A 973 -17.31 29.93 48.07
C ARG A 973 -17.92 30.78 49.19
N PRO A 974 -18.64 30.20 50.17
CA PRO A 974 -19.17 30.96 51.30
C PRO A 974 -18.06 31.44 52.25
N MET A 975 -18.15 32.72 52.65
CA MET A 975 -17.16 33.47 53.42
C MET A 975 -17.83 34.11 54.65
N ALA A 976 -17.20 33.99 55.82
CA ALA A 976 -17.68 34.68 57.02
C ALA A 976 -17.37 36.18 56.97
N ASP A 977 -18.27 37.03 57.48
CA ASP A 977 -18.13 38.49 57.38
C ASP A 977 -16.86 39.06 58.07
N SER A 978 -16.31 38.34 59.06
CA SER A 978 -15.05 38.68 59.73
C SER A 978 -13.80 38.41 58.89
N GLN A 979 -13.93 37.72 57.75
CA GLN A 979 -12.83 37.32 56.86
C GLN A 979 -12.75 38.15 55.58
N LEU A 980 -13.71 39.06 55.34
CA LEU A 980 -13.76 39.92 54.15
C LEU A 980 -12.62 40.96 54.17
N LYS A 981 -11.89 41.07 53.06
CA LYS A 981 -10.83 42.08 52.82
C LYS A 981 -11.24 43.01 51.67
N LYS A 982 -10.39 43.96 51.29
CA LYS A 982 -10.60 44.78 50.08
C LYS A 982 -10.78 43.87 48.86
N GLY A 983 -11.94 43.92 48.20
CA GLY A 983 -12.31 43.00 47.12
C GLY A 983 -13.79 43.05 46.74
N ILE A 984 -14.19 42.26 45.75
CA ILE A 984 -15.59 42.14 45.29
C ILE A 984 -16.16 40.80 45.76
N TYR A 985 -17.39 40.81 46.27
CA TYR A 985 -18.07 39.67 46.88
C TYR A 985 -19.55 39.65 46.47
N ILE A 986 -20.21 38.50 46.63
CA ILE A 986 -21.64 38.28 46.28
C ILE A 986 -22.41 38.02 47.58
N ARG A 987 -23.54 38.69 47.80
CA ARG A 987 -24.45 38.37 48.93
C ARG A 987 -25.88 38.64 48.50
N ASN A 988 -26.79 37.69 48.74
CA ASN A 988 -28.18 37.73 48.27
C ASN A 988 -28.28 38.11 46.78
N ASN A 989 -27.50 37.42 45.95
CA ASN A 989 -27.39 37.60 44.49
C ASN A 989 -27.00 39.02 44.03
N LYS A 990 -26.34 39.82 44.87
CA LYS A 990 -25.79 41.13 44.51
C LYS A 990 -24.27 41.18 44.71
N LYS A 991 -23.55 41.53 43.64
CA LYS A 991 -22.10 41.81 43.64
C LYS A 991 -21.86 43.16 44.36
N PHE A 992 -21.04 43.20 45.41
CA PHE A 992 -20.67 44.43 46.14
C PHE A 992 -19.18 44.49 46.42
N VAL A 993 -18.63 45.71 46.49
CA VAL A 993 -17.20 45.94 46.75
C VAL A 993 -16.97 46.32 48.21
N VAL A 994 -16.08 45.58 48.88
CA VAL A 994 -15.49 45.96 50.17
C VAL A 994 -14.30 46.88 49.90
N LYS A 995 -14.39 48.12 50.37
CA LYS A 995 -13.39 49.19 50.22
C LYS A 995 -12.34 49.21 51.33
#